data_AF-A0A2P4QAL0-F1
#
_entry.id   AF-A0A2P4QAL0-F1
#
_cell.length_a   1.000
_cell.length_b   1.000
_cell.length_c   1.000
_cell.angle_alpha   90.00
_cell.angle_beta   90.00
_cell.angle_gamma   90.00
#
_symmetry.space_group_name_H-M   'P 1'
#
loop_
_entity.id
_entity.type
_entity.pdbx_description
1 polymer ?
#
loop_
_entity_poly.entity_id
_entity_poly.type
_entity_poly.pdbx_seq_one_letter_code
_entity_poly.pdbx_strand_id
1 'polypeptide(L)'
;MTRINTIIKKRAGLARTTPNFIIYEKDILGVKHIYDLQMEMLCKNLLYQANGNNKLKILFKIKMIQEQKKLWTSRCPGELEITNYRKNNWIISALKALNNEKIKICNHEIKDFKDNHRIKGGNIDLIELIEEKEFATSAQSRKSKNIMFLEDLLEADGITLLKWKHLCKEQGLNMKGKIPKWFKNLEHKLLADESGQVRKIKNEFIGQSQKENIHVNLFDENEKQDKSSIITWNDKGEFPIFSIDRKKSQSKKYKRIGIHLILVGDHYDLHNSPRLEECKGCYRNISKKKGNNECLIYIENEISRKIDRRKEENDIKPYETLNNIIKKNEWLRSYTIEEKRDELYNKKIELIDKIIKTNEENFTKLIKNSIFEENQLNLETKQRFCILIDIKKKKWDINVEGKRIYSYNVIWKIFVLDTKGNTNEELIFLANHECNNENEFKLILRSIIVGILLISENSEVILGINEKVNRLIFEFINNFSNRKKIDSEFYLELLFLEEFLEMNNIELIEENEKIYRIIKEKRKEMQEMLKNKNIINTIKYNFELIDEGLTTNEYNLIWNNRLITGGFRSWRKSVTNAMWKNEILNSEKLEDLFMYNYRKEFDWITSLEFISNRVEFSQRQCGAKDTIDRSYRIKNLLKEQPTYKILYKRNTNKIDTDKCIRCGKKEQEDWEHIWTCEDNEFSIDEIIRESPYKFEKILLESNQSEELDILRNYNCEFINIIESPSNILLGKGRKWEVIRGIYNNKFNDLSKEKKVKDLIKKLWIFTYEEIKKRIWIPRCEEIKRLEDKAQIKKSDLRRKRDGKEILTEEFRDIQLDKIKKQKTTEKLEEKTKKIKLKKQISIVTLDKMKGSITDGNNIARSWDTTIKIANS
;
A
#
# COMPACT_ATOMS: atom_id res chain seq x y z
N MET A 1 -17.51 17.53 7.38
CA MET A 1 -18.48 16.60 6.75
C MET A 1 -19.89 16.66 7.35
N THR A 2 -20.08 16.65 8.68
CA THR A 2 -21.42 16.58 9.32
C THR A 2 -22.48 17.54 8.79
N ARG A 3 -22.12 18.81 8.53
CA ARG A 3 -23.04 19.81 7.94
C ARG A 3 -23.49 19.41 6.53
N ILE A 4 -22.55 18.98 5.68
CA ILE A 4 -22.82 18.53 4.30
C ILE A 4 -23.74 17.31 4.31
N ASN A 5 -23.46 16.32 5.16
CA ASN A 5 -24.28 15.10 5.26
C ASN A 5 -25.71 15.44 5.68
N THR A 6 -25.87 16.41 6.57
CA THR A 6 -27.20 16.88 7.01
C THR A 6 -27.97 17.54 5.86
N ILE A 7 -27.30 18.33 5.02
CA ILE A 7 -27.90 18.95 3.83
C ILE A 7 -28.33 17.87 2.82
N ILE A 8 -27.44 16.92 2.52
CA ILE A 8 -27.72 15.82 1.58
C ILE A 8 -28.93 15.01 2.08
N LYS A 9 -28.92 14.56 3.35
CA LYS A 9 -30.04 13.79 3.93
C LYS A 9 -31.35 14.58 3.84
N LYS A 10 -31.33 15.87 4.19
CA LYS A 10 -32.52 16.74 4.10
C LYS A 10 -33.07 16.82 2.67
N ARG A 11 -32.19 17.01 1.67
CA ARG A 11 -32.60 17.09 0.25
C ARG A 11 -33.07 15.75 -0.30
N ALA A 12 -32.51 14.64 0.16
CA ALA A 12 -32.97 13.28 -0.15
C ALA A 12 -34.20 12.84 0.67
N GLY A 13 -34.78 13.73 1.49
CA GLY A 13 -35.92 13.43 2.34
C GLY A 13 -35.64 12.42 3.47
N LEU A 14 -34.37 12.13 3.78
CA LEU A 14 -33.94 11.17 4.80
C LEU A 14 -33.85 11.81 6.19
N ALA A 15 -33.90 10.97 7.23
CA ALA A 15 -33.76 11.44 8.60
C ALA A 15 -32.31 11.88 8.89
N ARG A 16 -32.12 12.82 9.83
CA ARG A 16 -30.77 13.22 10.27
C ARG A 16 -29.99 12.03 10.86
N THR A 17 -30.71 11.07 11.46
CA THR A 17 -30.21 9.83 12.07
C THR A 17 -29.96 8.71 11.08
N THR A 18 -30.31 8.88 9.80
CA THR A 18 -30.02 7.88 8.76
C THR A 18 -28.51 7.66 8.67
N PRO A 19 -28.00 6.42 8.59
CA PRO A 19 -26.56 6.16 8.55
C PRO A 19 -25.86 6.82 7.35
N ASN A 20 -24.54 7.03 7.44
CA ASN A 20 -23.79 7.71 6.39
C ASN A 20 -23.52 6.81 5.16
N PHE A 21 -23.40 5.48 5.34
CA PHE A 21 -23.26 4.55 4.20
C PHE A 21 -24.37 4.71 3.15
N ILE A 22 -25.59 5.12 3.53
CA ILE A 22 -26.69 5.39 2.59
C ILE A 22 -26.30 6.47 1.57
N ILE A 23 -25.52 7.47 1.99
CA ILE A 23 -25.06 8.55 1.13
C ILE A 23 -23.95 8.08 0.21
N TYR A 24 -22.99 7.34 0.75
CA TYR A 24 -21.69 7.13 0.10
C TYR A 24 -21.56 5.79 -0.60
N GLU A 25 -22.33 4.77 -0.21
CA GLU A 25 -22.30 3.46 -0.85
C GLU A 25 -22.74 3.56 -2.30
N LYS A 26 -21.92 2.99 -3.19
CA LYS A 26 -22.06 3.13 -4.64
C LYS A 26 -23.42 2.64 -5.14
N ASP A 27 -23.91 1.54 -4.56
CA ASP A 27 -25.14 0.87 -4.99
C ASP A 27 -26.41 1.47 -4.35
N ILE A 28 -26.28 2.58 -3.59
CA ILE A 28 -27.42 3.30 -2.97
C ILE A 28 -27.54 4.72 -3.55
N LEU A 29 -26.96 5.73 -2.90
CA LEU A 29 -26.91 7.11 -3.43
C LEU A 29 -25.61 7.37 -4.19
N GLY A 30 -24.51 6.71 -3.82
CA GLY A 30 -23.22 6.80 -4.49
C GLY A 30 -22.61 8.20 -4.53
N VAL A 31 -22.95 9.08 -3.57
CA VAL A 31 -22.33 10.40 -3.47
C VAL A 31 -20.87 10.21 -3.08
N LYS A 32 -19.97 10.98 -3.69
CA LYS A 32 -18.55 10.90 -3.36
C LYS A 32 -18.23 11.67 -2.08
N HIS A 33 -17.65 11.00 -1.10
CA HIS A 33 -17.13 11.63 0.12
C HIS A 33 -15.90 12.49 -0.23
N ILE A 34 -15.84 13.73 0.29
CA ILE A 34 -14.82 14.72 -0.12
C ILE A 34 -13.40 14.24 0.23
N TYR A 35 -13.22 13.68 1.42
CA TYR A 35 -11.92 13.14 1.83
C TYR A 35 -11.51 11.96 0.95
N ASP A 36 -12.46 11.13 0.52
CA ASP A 36 -12.16 9.96 -0.31
C ASP A 36 -11.73 10.42 -1.71
N LEU A 37 -12.38 11.46 -2.26
CA LEU A 37 -11.95 12.13 -3.49
C LEU A 37 -10.55 12.73 -3.36
N GLN A 38 -10.25 13.36 -2.22
CA GLN A 38 -8.91 13.86 -1.95
C GLN A 38 -7.88 12.73 -1.96
N MET A 39 -8.16 11.60 -1.29
CA MET A 39 -7.26 10.44 -1.31
C MET A 39 -7.10 9.82 -2.70
N GLU A 40 -8.20 9.65 -3.46
CA GLU A 40 -8.18 9.19 -4.86
C GLU A 40 -7.27 10.08 -5.72
N MET A 41 -7.30 11.40 -5.50
CA MET A 41 -6.48 12.37 -6.21
C MET A 41 -5.02 12.36 -5.74
N LEU A 42 -4.78 12.31 -4.43
CA LEU A 42 -3.44 12.34 -3.83
C LEU A 42 -2.61 11.13 -4.25
N CYS A 43 -3.18 9.92 -4.21
CA CYS A 43 -2.48 8.69 -4.59
C CYS A 43 -1.89 8.77 -6.01
N LYS A 44 -2.63 9.39 -6.95
CA LYS A 44 -2.17 9.58 -8.34
C LYS A 44 -1.24 10.77 -8.49
N ASN A 45 -1.66 11.95 -8.01
CA ASN A 45 -0.94 13.19 -8.29
C ASN A 45 0.41 13.25 -7.59
N LEU A 46 0.55 12.63 -6.41
CA LEU A 46 1.81 12.59 -5.68
C LEU A 46 2.85 11.77 -6.44
N LEU A 47 2.47 10.58 -6.94
CA LEU A 47 3.35 9.76 -7.79
C LEU A 47 3.70 10.47 -9.10
N TYR A 48 2.75 11.17 -9.72
CA TYR A 48 3.02 11.97 -10.91
C TYR A 48 4.02 13.11 -10.65
N GLN A 49 3.95 13.75 -9.48
CA GLN A 49 4.92 14.77 -9.10
C GLN A 49 6.28 14.16 -8.75
N ALA A 50 6.29 13.00 -8.11
CA ALA A 50 7.51 12.33 -7.67
C ALA A 50 8.30 11.71 -8.84
N ASN A 51 7.61 11.06 -9.80
CA ASN A 51 8.26 10.29 -10.86
C ASN A 51 7.96 10.79 -12.28
N GLY A 52 6.89 11.57 -12.47
CA GLY A 52 6.34 11.87 -13.80
C GLY A 52 7.16 12.88 -14.61
N ASN A 53 6.89 14.18 -14.45
CA ASN A 53 7.57 15.22 -15.22
C ASN A 53 8.92 15.57 -14.57
N ASN A 54 10.01 15.67 -15.35
CA ASN A 54 11.35 15.94 -14.84
C ASN A 54 11.43 17.21 -13.95
N LYS A 55 10.78 18.32 -14.34
CA LYS A 55 10.74 19.55 -13.52
C LYS A 55 10.02 19.34 -12.19
N LEU A 56 8.89 18.61 -12.22
CA LEU A 56 8.15 18.29 -11.00
C LEU A 56 8.92 17.34 -10.10
N LYS A 57 9.58 16.32 -10.67
CA LYS A 57 10.46 15.39 -9.95
C LYS A 57 11.58 16.12 -9.23
N ILE A 58 12.24 17.07 -9.90
CA ILE A 58 13.28 17.91 -9.28
C ILE A 58 12.70 18.72 -8.12
N LEU A 59 11.55 19.38 -8.30
CA LEU A 59 10.89 20.14 -7.23
C LEU A 59 10.49 19.26 -6.05
N PHE A 60 9.95 18.07 -6.33
CA PHE A 60 9.58 17.08 -5.33
C PHE A 60 10.82 16.66 -4.52
N LYS A 61 11.90 16.28 -5.21
CA LYS A 61 13.18 15.90 -4.59
C LYS A 61 13.76 17.02 -3.73
N ILE A 62 13.74 18.27 -4.20
CA ILE A 62 14.16 19.44 -3.41
C ILE A 62 13.35 19.54 -2.12
N LYS A 63 12.02 19.37 -2.19
CA LYS A 63 11.15 19.44 -1.00
C LYS A 63 11.40 18.29 -0.03
N MET A 64 11.67 17.08 -0.52
CA MET A 64 12.03 15.93 0.32
C MET A 64 13.38 16.16 1.02
N ILE A 65 14.41 16.61 0.27
CA ILE A 65 15.73 16.92 0.83
C ILE A 65 15.68 18.06 1.84
N GLN A 66 14.88 19.10 1.59
CA GLN A 66 14.68 20.20 2.56
C GLN A 66 14.14 19.67 3.89
N GLU A 67 13.25 18.67 3.83
CA GLU A 67 12.66 18.05 5.00
C GLU A 67 13.63 17.10 5.71
N GLN A 68 14.39 16.29 4.96
CA GLN A 68 15.52 15.50 5.48
C GLN A 68 16.57 16.37 6.17
N LYS A 69 16.99 17.48 5.56
CA LYS A 69 17.96 18.43 6.13
C LYS A 69 17.45 19.18 7.35
N LYS A 70 16.12 19.29 7.51
CA LYS A 70 15.50 19.93 8.67
C LYS A 70 15.39 18.97 9.85
N LEU A 71 15.06 17.72 9.57
CA LEU A 71 15.05 16.63 10.57
C LEU A 71 16.47 16.11 10.86
N TRP A 72 17.41 16.37 9.94
CA TRP A 72 18.77 15.86 9.90
C TRP A 72 18.80 14.33 10.05
N THR A 73 18.22 13.64 9.07
CA THR A 73 18.03 12.19 9.03
C THR A 73 18.38 11.69 7.63
N SER A 74 18.94 10.49 7.54
CA SER A 74 19.20 9.79 6.29
C SER A 74 17.93 9.16 5.72
N ARG A 75 16.98 8.83 6.60
CA ARG A 75 15.68 8.26 6.24
C ARG A 75 14.88 9.16 5.30
N CYS A 76 14.06 8.53 4.47
CA CYS A 76 13.18 9.25 3.55
C CYS A 76 11.97 9.82 4.31
N PRO A 77 11.54 11.08 4.07
CA PRO A 77 10.30 11.60 4.63
C PRO A 77 9.05 10.79 4.20
N GLY A 78 9.16 10.02 3.12
CA GLY A 78 8.10 9.15 2.61
C GLY A 78 7.85 7.87 3.40
N GLU A 79 8.81 7.44 4.24
CA GLU A 79 8.70 6.27 5.12
C GLU A 79 8.38 6.64 6.58
N LEU A 80 8.69 7.88 6.97
CA LEU A 80 8.53 8.39 8.33
C LEU A 80 7.06 8.68 8.68
N GLU A 81 6.67 8.37 9.92
CA GLU A 81 5.37 8.80 10.47
C GLU A 81 5.40 10.30 10.80
N ILE A 82 4.94 11.12 9.85
CA ILE A 82 4.90 12.57 10.00
C ILE A 82 3.79 12.98 10.99
N THR A 83 4.15 13.18 12.25
CA THR A 83 3.22 13.58 13.33
C THR A 83 2.84 15.07 13.26
N ASN A 84 3.78 15.96 12.90
CA ASN A 84 3.58 17.42 12.97
C ASN A 84 3.01 18.04 11.68
N TYR A 85 1.92 18.81 11.82
CA TYR A 85 1.33 19.59 10.72
C TYR A 85 2.20 20.81 10.38
N ARG A 86 2.47 21.04 9.09
CA ARG A 86 3.29 22.17 8.64
C ARG A 86 2.55 22.97 7.57
N LYS A 87 2.23 24.23 7.89
CA LYS A 87 1.33 25.09 7.10
C LYS A 87 1.81 25.42 5.67
N ASN A 88 3.07 25.18 5.31
CA ASN A 88 3.67 25.67 4.05
C ASN A 88 4.30 24.58 3.16
N ASN A 89 4.05 23.29 3.42
CA ASN A 89 4.55 22.22 2.57
C ASN A 89 3.43 21.24 2.21
N TRP A 90 2.90 21.40 0.99
CA TRP A 90 1.81 20.56 0.49
C TRP A 90 2.20 19.08 0.40
N ILE A 91 3.43 18.76 -0.03
CA ILE A 91 3.91 17.37 -0.16
C ILE A 91 3.89 16.69 1.21
N ILE A 92 4.44 17.34 2.23
CA ILE A 92 4.44 16.81 3.60
C ILE A 92 3.04 16.68 4.18
N SER A 93 2.15 17.63 3.86
CA SER A 93 0.75 17.54 4.27
C SER A 93 0.03 16.38 3.58
N ALA A 94 0.34 16.12 2.31
CA ALA A 94 -0.16 14.96 1.56
C ALA A 94 0.37 13.64 2.14
N LEU A 95 1.68 13.54 2.42
CA LEU A 95 2.29 12.38 3.06
C LEU A 95 1.66 12.08 4.42
N LYS A 96 1.45 13.10 5.24
CA LYS A 96 0.73 12.96 6.51
C LYS A 96 -0.68 12.39 6.32
N ALA A 97 -1.40 12.87 5.30
CA ALA A 97 -2.75 12.38 5.04
C ALA A 97 -2.76 10.92 4.55
N LEU A 98 -1.76 10.51 3.77
CA LEU A 98 -1.56 9.12 3.36
C LEU A 98 -1.16 8.22 4.56
N ASN A 99 -0.30 8.69 5.45
CA ASN A 99 0.11 7.95 6.65
C ASN A 99 -1.09 7.60 7.55
N ASN A 100 -2.07 8.51 7.68
CA ASN A 100 -3.32 8.23 8.42
C ASN A 100 -4.11 7.04 7.85
N GLU A 101 -3.94 6.72 6.56
CA GLU A 101 -4.57 5.58 5.88
C GLU A 101 -3.63 4.35 5.78
N LYS A 102 -2.47 4.38 6.46
CA LYS A 102 -1.39 3.40 6.36
C LYS A 102 -0.80 3.28 4.95
N ILE A 103 -0.80 4.38 4.20
CA ILE A 103 -0.22 4.49 2.86
C ILE A 103 1.11 5.23 2.97
N LYS A 104 2.17 4.63 2.45
CA LYS A 104 3.52 5.22 2.33
C LYS A 104 3.90 5.35 0.84
N ILE A 105 4.90 6.16 0.53
CA ILE A 105 5.43 6.31 -0.84
C ILE A 105 6.83 5.71 -1.03
N CYS A 106 7.41 5.22 0.05
CA CYS A 106 8.57 4.35 0.05
C CYS A 106 8.49 3.47 1.30
N ASN A 107 9.08 2.29 1.24
CA ASN A 107 9.23 1.43 2.40
C ASN A 107 10.48 0.60 2.21
N HIS A 108 11.54 1.03 2.86
CA HIS A 108 12.84 0.41 2.75
C HIS A 108 13.06 -0.73 3.77
N GLU A 109 12.03 -1.09 4.56
CA GLU A 109 12.00 -2.34 5.32
C GLU A 109 11.62 -3.53 4.42
N ILE A 110 10.80 -3.26 3.39
CA ILE A 110 10.59 -4.14 2.25
C ILE A 110 11.81 -3.88 1.34
N LYS A 111 12.30 -4.88 0.60
CA LYS A 111 13.41 -4.70 -0.36
C LYS A 111 13.03 -3.65 -1.42
N ASP A 112 13.22 -2.37 -1.11
CA ASP A 112 13.05 -1.25 -2.04
C ASP A 112 14.37 -1.17 -2.80
N PHE A 113 14.32 -1.52 -4.09
CA PHE A 113 15.55 -1.76 -4.86
C PHE A 113 16.26 -0.47 -5.28
N LYS A 114 15.69 0.71 -4.99
CA LYS A 114 16.27 2.03 -5.29
C LYS A 114 16.29 2.96 -4.07
N ASP A 115 17.25 2.73 -3.18
CA ASP A 115 17.56 3.57 -2.00
C ASP A 115 18.28 4.91 -2.33
N ASN A 116 18.23 5.37 -3.58
CA ASN A 116 18.97 6.56 -4.05
C ASN A 116 18.50 7.88 -3.42
N HIS A 117 17.38 7.86 -2.72
CA HIS A 117 16.79 9.01 -2.04
C HIS A 117 16.99 8.99 -0.52
N ARG A 118 17.57 7.91 0.02
CA ARG A 118 18.20 7.90 1.34
C ARG A 118 19.60 8.51 1.22
N ILE A 119 20.00 9.23 2.25
CA ILE A 119 21.38 9.73 2.32
C ILE A 119 22.26 8.51 2.62
N LYS A 120 23.24 8.23 1.76
CA LYS A 120 24.21 7.14 1.97
C LYS A 120 25.37 7.66 2.84
N GLY A 121 25.89 6.82 3.73
CA GLY A 121 27.01 7.18 4.62
C GLY A 121 27.27 6.20 5.76
N GLY A 122 26.20 5.68 6.38
CA GLY A 122 26.25 4.67 7.44
C GLY A 122 24.97 3.83 7.50
N ASN A 123 24.96 2.75 8.28
CA ASN A 123 23.86 1.79 8.34
C ASN A 123 22.79 2.19 9.38
N ILE A 124 23.20 2.76 10.51
CA ILE A 124 22.27 3.10 11.61
C ILE A 124 22.11 4.61 11.71
N ASP A 125 20.93 5.14 11.34
CA ASP A 125 20.58 6.56 11.54
C ASP A 125 20.37 6.84 13.04
N LEU A 126 20.96 7.92 13.54
CA LEU A 126 20.82 8.32 14.95
C LEU A 126 19.36 8.58 15.37
N ILE A 127 18.44 8.82 14.43
CA ILE A 127 17.00 8.91 14.71
C ILE A 127 16.44 7.64 15.39
N GLU A 128 17.03 6.47 15.15
CA GLU A 128 16.60 5.20 15.73
C GLU A 128 17.04 5.06 17.19
N LEU A 129 18.10 5.78 17.56
CA LEU A 129 18.73 5.69 18.87
C LEU A 129 18.27 6.81 19.81
N ILE A 130 17.94 7.99 19.27
CA ILE A 130 17.52 9.18 20.03
C ILE A 130 16.00 9.15 20.28
N GLU A 131 15.57 9.52 21.48
CA GLU A 131 14.14 9.63 21.80
C GLU A 131 13.42 10.67 20.93
N GLU A 132 12.15 10.39 20.60
CA GLU A 132 11.32 11.19 19.70
C GLU A 132 11.21 12.68 20.11
N LYS A 133 11.24 12.96 21.42
CA LYS A 133 11.20 14.32 21.97
C LYS A 133 12.51 15.10 21.75
N GLU A 134 13.66 14.42 21.79
CA GLU A 134 14.98 15.05 21.61
C GLU A 134 15.40 15.12 20.13
N PHE A 135 14.71 14.40 19.25
CA PHE A 135 14.99 14.34 17.82
C PHE A 135 14.96 15.72 17.13
N ALA A 136 13.83 16.44 17.28
CA ALA A 136 13.65 17.74 16.61
C ALA A 136 14.56 18.83 17.20
N THR A 137 14.84 18.77 18.50
CA THR A 137 15.70 19.76 19.20
C THR A 137 17.18 19.53 18.93
N SER A 138 17.62 18.29 18.72
CA SER A 138 19.02 17.94 18.46
C SER A 138 19.45 18.19 17.00
N ALA A 139 18.51 18.25 16.06
CA ALA A 139 18.77 18.31 14.63
C ALA A 139 19.76 19.42 14.22
N GLN A 140 19.61 20.65 14.74
CA GLN A 140 20.52 21.76 14.42
C GLN A 140 21.94 21.52 14.96
N SER A 141 22.07 20.94 16.16
CA SER A 141 23.37 20.59 16.73
C SER A 141 24.05 19.49 15.92
N ARG A 142 23.32 18.45 15.53
CA ARG A 142 23.82 17.33 14.71
C ARG A 142 24.26 17.82 13.33
N LYS A 143 23.44 18.67 12.71
CA LYS A 143 23.71 19.35 11.45
C LYS A 143 24.98 20.19 11.45
N SER A 144 25.17 21.02 12.49
CA SER A 144 26.38 21.85 12.61
C SER A 144 27.68 21.04 12.70
N LYS A 145 27.57 19.74 13.00
CA LYS A 145 28.70 18.82 13.20
C LYS A 145 28.79 17.73 12.15
N ASN A 146 27.89 17.77 11.16
CA ASN A 146 27.76 16.75 10.12
C ASN A 146 27.61 15.31 10.66
N ILE A 147 26.90 15.14 11.78
CA ILE A 147 26.69 13.83 12.42
C ILE A 147 25.29 13.34 12.06
N MET A 148 25.15 12.23 11.36
CA MET A 148 23.86 11.67 10.97
C MET A 148 23.70 10.21 11.40
N PHE A 149 24.79 9.43 11.36
CA PHE A 149 24.79 8.00 11.63
C PHE A 149 25.53 7.65 12.93
N LEU A 150 25.35 6.42 13.41
CA LEU A 150 26.12 5.89 14.53
C LEU A 150 27.61 5.79 14.17
N GLU A 151 27.92 5.38 12.94
CA GLU A 151 29.27 5.18 12.42
C GLU A 151 30.08 6.47 12.34
N ASP A 152 29.40 7.63 12.26
CA ASP A 152 30.02 8.96 12.36
C ASP A 152 30.60 9.20 13.77
N LEU A 153 30.10 8.49 14.78
CA LEU A 153 30.54 8.57 16.16
C LEU A 153 31.56 7.48 16.54
N LEU A 154 31.82 6.52 15.67
CA LEU A 154 32.71 5.39 15.92
C LEU A 154 34.11 5.61 15.30
N GLU A 155 35.11 5.00 15.93
CA GLU A 155 36.45 4.83 15.38
C GLU A 155 36.43 3.90 14.14
N ALA A 156 37.54 3.83 13.41
CA ALA A 156 37.66 3.01 12.20
C ALA A 156 37.51 1.50 12.46
N ASP A 157 37.60 1.06 13.71
CA ASP A 157 37.34 -0.33 14.12
C ASP A 157 35.85 -0.70 14.14
N GLY A 158 34.94 0.28 14.08
CA GLY A 158 33.49 0.08 14.11
C GLY A 158 32.93 -0.38 15.46
N ILE A 159 33.72 -0.39 16.54
CA ILE A 159 33.32 -0.88 17.87
C ILE A 159 33.62 0.09 19.01
N THR A 160 34.51 1.06 18.79
CA THR A 160 34.92 2.04 19.80
C THR A 160 34.29 3.40 19.52
N LEU A 161 33.63 4.01 20.51
CA LEU A 161 33.00 5.32 20.41
C LEU A 161 34.02 6.46 20.56
N LEU A 162 34.07 7.38 19.60
CA LEU A 162 34.94 8.55 19.62
C LEU A 162 34.71 9.42 20.86
N LYS A 163 35.81 9.98 21.38
CA LYS A 163 35.73 11.08 22.37
C LYS A 163 35.22 12.34 21.68
N TRP A 164 34.35 13.10 22.34
CA TRP A 164 33.74 14.32 21.76
C TRP A 164 34.76 15.31 21.16
N LYS A 165 35.90 15.51 21.83
CA LYS A 165 36.97 16.39 21.33
C LYS A 165 37.64 15.84 20.06
N HIS A 166 37.81 14.52 19.96
CA HIS A 166 38.38 13.87 18.77
C HIS A 166 37.41 14.02 17.60
N LEU A 167 36.12 13.80 17.83
CA LEU A 167 35.06 13.99 16.84
C LEU A 167 35.02 15.44 16.30
N CYS A 168 35.05 16.45 17.18
CA CYS A 168 35.11 17.85 16.73
C CYS A 168 36.34 18.13 15.86
N LYS A 169 37.48 17.49 16.16
CA LYS A 169 38.72 17.70 15.42
C LYS A 169 38.77 16.97 14.09
N GLU A 170 38.27 15.74 14.00
CA GLU A 170 38.12 15.03 12.71
C GLU A 170 37.27 15.83 11.71
N GLN A 171 36.25 16.53 12.20
CA GLN A 171 35.34 17.36 11.39
C GLN A 171 35.83 18.81 11.17
N GLY A 172 37.02 19.18 11.65
CA GLY A 172 37.58 20.54 11.49
C GLY A 172 36.87 21.63 12.30
N LEU A 173 36.16 21.29 13.39
CA LEU A 173 35.34 22.19 14.20
C LEU A 173 36.04 22.66 15.49
N ASN A 174 35.59 23.81 16.03
CA ASN A 174 36.11 24.35 17.28
C ASN A 174 35.68 23.49 18.50
N MET A 175 36.62 23.23 19.42
CA MET A 175 36.39 22.46 20.64
C MET A 175 35.77 23.27 21.80
N LYS A 176 35.60 24.60 21.66
CA LYS A 176 35.03 25.47 22.71
C LYS A 176 33.52 25.25 22.86
N GLY A 177 33.06 24.81 24.03
CA GLY A 177 31.63 24.71 24.38
C GLY A 177 31.28 23.55 25.31
N LYS A 178 30.02 23.50 25.80
CA LYS A 178 29.49 22.36 26.58
C LYS A 178 29.15 21.18 25.67
N ILE A 179 29.39 19.96 26.13
CA ILE A 179 28.99 18.72 25.43
C ILE A 179 27.44 18.70 25.34
N PRO A 180 26.86 18.50 24.13
CA PRO A 180 25.41 18.47 23.96
C PRO A 180 24.73 17.37 24.77
N LYS A 181 23.53 17.66 25.29
CA LYS A 181 22.75 16.71 26.09
C LYS A 181 22.43 15.41 25.33
N TRP A 182 22.03 15.54 24.06
CA TRP A 182 21.71 14.38 23.22
C TRP A 182 22.90 13.42 23.08
N PHE A 183 24.14 13.93 23.01
CA PHE A 183 25.34 13.10 22.91
C PHE A 183 25.60 12.34 24.21
N LYS A 184 25.42 12.98 25.37
CA LYS A 184 25.54 12.32 26.68
C LYS A 184 24.51 11.22 26.87
N ASN A 185 23.26 11.49 26.51
CA ASN A 185 22.18 10.48 26.59
C ASN A 185 22.48 9.28 25.69
N LEU A 186 22.99 9.53 24.48
CA LEU A 186 23.39 8.49 23.54
C LEU A 186 24.59 7.69 24.05
N GLU A 187 25.57 8.36 24.66
CA GLU A 187 26.74 7.75 25.29
C GLU A 187 26.34 6.78 26.42
N HIS A 188 25.43 7.19 27.31
CA HIS A 188 24.86 6.30 28.34
C HIS A 188 24.12 5.09 27.75
N LYS A 189 23.49 5.24 26.59
CA LYS A 189 22.74 4.15 25.94
C LYS A 189 23.67 3.14 25.27
N LEU A 190 24.73 3.62 24.61
CA LEU A 190 25.59 2.81 23.73
C LEU A 190 26.76 2.11 24.43
N LEU A 191 27.36 2.72 25.47
CA LEU A 191 28.55 2.17 26.12
C LEU A 191 28.22 0.93 26.95
N ALA A 192 29.09 -0.07 26.89
CA ALA A 192 28.98 -1.31 27.67
C ALA A 192 29.57 -1.18 29.09
N ASP A 193 30.50 -0.25 29.27
CA ASP A 193 31.26 -0.07 30.50
C ASP A 193 30.89 1.25 31.19
N GLU A 194 30.40 1.18 32.43
CA GLU A 194 30.04 2.35 33.24
C GLU A 194 31.29 3.08 33.80
N SER A 195 32.47 2.44 33.79
CA SER A 195 33.71 2.98 34.36
C SER A 195 34.41 4.02 33.45
N GLY A 196 34.10 4.01 32.15
CA GLY A 196 34.59 5.00 31.18
C GLY A 196 36.05 4.82 30.72
N GLN A 197 36.74 3.76 31.13
CA GLN A 197 38.12 3.47 30.69
C GLN A 197 38.17 2.97 29.24
N VAL A 198 37.26 2.07 28.85
CA VAL A 198 37.16 1.55 27.48
C VAL A 198 35.84 1.99 26.87
N ARG A 199 35.89 2.81 25.81
CA ARG A 199 34.68 3.36 25.14
C ARG A 199 34.04 2.35 24.17
N LYS A 200 33.94 1.09 24.57
CA LYS A 200 33.39 0.01 23.74
C LYS A 200 31.85 0.05 23.76
N ILE A 201 31.24 -0.08 22.59
CA ILE A 201 29.77 -0.16 22.48
C ILE A 201 29.26 -1.55 22.91
N LYS A 202 27.98 -1.62 23.31
CA LYS A 202 27.32 -2.90 23.66
C LYS A 202 27.29 -3.87 22.48
N ASN A 203 27.37 -5.17 22.78
CA ASN A 203 27.40 -6.24 21.78
C ASN A 203 26.19 -6.24 20.83
N GLU A 204 25.03 -5.72 21.25
CA GLU A 204 23.84 -5.57 20.40
C GLU A 204 24.05 -4.64 19.20
N PHE A 205 25.06 -3.76 19.25
CA PHE A 205 25.46 -2.86 18.17
C PHE A 205 26.73 -3.34 17.44
N ILE A 206 27.37 -4.43 17.89
CA ILE A 206 28.62 -4.96 17.30
C ILE A 206 28.27 -5.98 16.20
N GLY A 207 28.86 -5.81 15.00
CA GLY A 207 28.75 -6.78 13.90
C GLY A 207 27.70 -6.46 12.83
N GLN A 208 26.99 -5.33 12.93
CA GLN A 208 26.02 -4.89 11.91
C GLN A 208 26.58 -3.87 10.89
N SER A 209 27.84 -3.44 11.01
CA SER A 209 28.40 -2.38 10.17
C SER A 209 29.93 -2.39 10.17
N GLN A 210 30.55 -2.53 8.99
CA GLN A 210 31.89 -1.99 8.75
C GLN A 210 31.75 -0.55 8.26
N LYS A 211 32.64 0.35 8.69
CA LYS A 211 32.63 1.74 8.24
C LYS A 211 33.04 1.81 6.77
N GLU A 212 32.08 1.86 5.85
CA GLU A 212 32.33 1.93 4.40
C GLU A 212 33.07 3.22 4.01
N ASN A 213 32.75 4.34 4.69
CA ASN A 213 33.35 5.64 4.47
C ASN A 213 34.21 6.04 5.67
N ILE A 214 35.48 5.67 5.62
CA ILE A 214 36.46 6.10 6.61
C ILE A 214 36.91 7.52 6.27
N HIS A 215 36.67 8.48 7.18
CA HIS A 215 37.18 9.83 7.02
C HIS A 215 38.70 9.84 7.14
N VAL A 216 39.37 10.01 6.00
CA VAL A 216 40.83 10.08 5.86
C VAL A 216 41.18 11.44 5.27
N ASN A 217 41.90 12.26 6.04
CA ASN A 217 42.50 13.48 5.51
C ASN A 217 43.74 13.09 4.69
N LEU A 218 43.58 12.93 3.38
CA LEU A 218 44.69 12.58 2.49
C LEU A 218 45.81 13.62 2.59
N PHE A 219 47.04 13.14 2.46
CA PHE A 219 48.19 14.02 2.37
C PHE A 219 48.28 14.63 0.95
N ASP A 220 48.38 15.95 0.86
CA ASP A 220 48.68 16.64 -0.41
C ASP A 220 50.13 17.10 -0.44
N GLU A 221 50.89 16.58 -1.42
CA GLU A 221 52.30 16.92 -1.62
C GLU A 221 52.53 18.34 -2.13
N ASN A 222 51.51 18.96 -2.75
CA ASN A 222 51.65 20.25 -3.42
C ASN A 222 51.44 21.43 -2.46
N GLU A 223 50.71 21.23 -1.35
CA GLU A 223 50.43 22.28 -0.37
C GLU A 223 51.52 22.43 0.70
N LYS A 224 51.73 23.65 1.20
CA LYS A 224 52.66 23.91 2.32
C LYS A 224 51.92 23.59 3.63
N GLN A 225 52.36 22.56 4.34
CA GLN A 225 51.66 22.05 5.52
C GLN A 225 51.93 22.89 6.78
N ASP A 226 50.92 23.03 7.63
CA ASP A 226 51.04 23.68 8.93
C ASP A 226 51.96 22.88 9.88
N LYS A 227 52.74 23.58 10.72
CA LYS A 227 53.65 22.97 11.72
C LYS A 227 52.91 22.15 12.80
N SER A 228 51.58 22.14 12.81
CA SER A 228 50.73 21.48 13.79
C SER A 228 50.15 20.12 13.36
N SER A 229 50.56 19.57 12.21
CA SER A 229 50.07 18.28 11.71
C SER A 229 51.13 17.18 11.67
N ILE A 230 50.69 15.94 11.86
CA ILE A 230 51.45 14.69 11.71
C ILE A 230 50.96 13.99 10.44
N ILE A 231 51.88 13.40 9.69
CA ILE A 231 51.61 12.57 8.51
C ILE A 231 51.90 11.12 8.88
N THR A 232 50.98 10.21 8.55
CA THR A 232 51.11 8.79 8.89
C THR A 232 50.66 7.87 7.76
N TRP A 233 51.28 6.70 7.68
CA TRP A 233 50.96 5.58 6.77
C TRP A 233 51.43 4.26 7.40
N ASN A 234 51.04 3.12 6.80
CA ASN A 234 51.48 1.79 7.24
C ASN A 234 52.32 1.09 6.16
N ASP A 235 53.46 0.54 6.57
CA ASP A 235 54.23 -0.42 5.79
C ASP A 235 53.78 -1.86 6.11
N LYS A 236 54.11 -2.84 5.25
CA LYS A 236 53.60 -4.22 5.39
C LYS A 236 54.12 -4.89 6.66
N GLY A 237 53.22 -5.15 7.62
CA GLY A 237 53.53 -5.89 8.85
C GLY A 237 54.23 -5.06 9.93
N GLU A 238 54.27 -3.73 9.80
CA GLU A 238 54.88 -2.81 10.75
C GLU A 238 53.83 -1.87 11.38
N PHE A 239 54.13 -1.32 12.56
CA PHE A 239 53.31 -0.28 13.20
C PHE A 239 53.27 1.01 12.37
N PRO A 240 52.25 1.88 12.55
CA PRO A 240 52.12 3.11 11.79
C PRO A 240 53.37 3.98 11.88
N ILE A 241 53.80 4.48 10.72
CA ILE A 241 54.92 5.41 10.62
C ILE A 241 54.36 6.81 10.82
N PHE A 242 55.08 7.65 11.57
CA PHE A 242 54.68 9.02 11.87
C PHE A 242 55.76 10.00 11.42
N SER A 243 55.36 11.11 10.79
CA SER A 243 56.29 12.17 10.39
C SER A 243 55.69 13.57 10.46
N ILE A 244 56.57 14.57 10.51
CA ILE A 244 56.21 16.00 10.35
C ILE A 244 56.85 16.48 9.06
N ASP A 245 56.06 16.99 8.11
CA ASP A 245 56.59 17.52 6.85
C ASP A 245 57.60 18.64 7.10
N ARG A 246 58.75 18.56 6.42
CA ARG A 246 59.87 19.48 6.60
C ARG A 246 60.22 20.21 5.32
N LYS A 247 60.42 19.47 4.22
CA LYS A 247 60.89 20.04 2.94
C LYS A 247 60.53 19.17 1.74
N LYS A 248 60.61 19.78 0.55
CA LYS A 248 60.55 19.05 -0.73
C LYS A 248 61.77 18.15 -0.90
N SER A 249 61.53 17.00 -1.50
CA SER A 249 62.53 15.99 -1.86
C SER A 249 63.10 16.27 -3.25
N GLN A 250 64.32 15.79 -3.52
CA GLN A 250 64.92 15.76 -4.86
C GLN A 250 64.76 14.40 -5.55
N SER A 251 64.12 13.42 -4.89
CA SER A 251 63.90 12.08 -5.45
C SER A 251 62.90 12.10 -6.61
N LYS A 252 63.11 11.24 -7.62
CA LYS A 252 62.17 11.01 -8.72
C LYS A 252 60.89 10.29 -8.26
N LYS A 253 60.97 9.50 -7.17
CA LYS A 253 59.87 8.70 -6.64
C LYS A 253 59.10 9.40 -5.53
N TYR A 254 59.79 10.13 -4.65
CA TYR A 254 59.20 10.76 -3.46
C TYR A 254 59.29 12.27 -3.56
N LYS A 255 58.18 13.00 -3.43
CA LYS A 255 58.18 14.46 -3.59
C LYS A 255 58.47 15.24 -2.30
N ARG A 256 58.32 14.65 -1.11
CA ARG A 256 58.58 15.32 0.19
C ARG A 256 59.34 14.47 1.20
N ILE A 257 59.96 15.15 2.17
CA ILE A 257 60.74 14.57 3.28
C ILE A 257 60.18 15.11 4.60
N GLY A 258 59.94 14.20 5.54
CA GLY A 258 59.48 14.51 6.90
C GLY A 258 60.51 14.19 7.99
N ILE A 259 60.32 14.77 9.17
CA ILE A 259 61.00 14.39 10.42
C ILE A 259 60.26 13.18 10.99
N HIS A 260 60.98 12.10 11.29
CA HIS A 260 60.40 10.86 11.82
C HIS A 260 60.05 10.99 13.32
N LEU A 261 58.86 10.54 13.68
CA LEU A 261 58.38 10.43 15.06
C LEU A 261 58.27 8.96 15.46
N ILE A 262 58.62 8.63 16.71
CA ILE A 262 58.53 7.29 17.28
C ILE A 262 57.56 7.25 18.46
N LEU A 263 56.97 6.08 18.69
CA LEU A 263 56.13 5.81 19.85
C LEU A 263 56.98 5.72 21.13
N VAL A 264 56.47 6.26 22.24
CA VAL A 264 57.15 6.27 23.55
C VAL A 264 56.53 5.23 24.49
N GLY A 265 57.36 4.36 25.05
CA GLY A 265 57.00 3.35 26.07
C GLY A 265 57.09 1.89 25.57
N ASP A 266 57.18 0.94 26.50
CA ASP A 266 57.36 -0.49 26.19
C ASP A 266 56.04 -1.22 25.88
N HIS A 267 54.91 -0.65 26.30
CA HIS A 267 53.56 -1.18 26.06
C HIS A 267 52.65 -0.06 25.56
N TYR A 268 52.07 -0.22 24.36
CA TYR A 268 51.21 0.78 23.74
C TYR A 268 49.73 0.56 24.06
N ASP A 269 49.09 1.58 24.63
CA ASP A 269 47.64 1.58 24.82
C ASP A 269 46.93 1.87 23.49
N LEU A 270 46.33 0.83 22.91
CA LEU A 270 45.59 0.90 21.65
C LEU A 270 44.35 1.81 21.73
N HIS A 271 43.77 2.01 22.93
CA HIS A 271 42.52 2.74 23.15
C HIS A 271 42.74 4.22 23.52
N ASN A 272 43.99 4.69 23.51
CA ASN A 272 44.32 6.07 23.83
C ASN A 272 45.22 6.70 22.77
N SER A 273 45.38 8.03 22.84
CA SER A 273 46.27 8.73 21.92
C SER A 273 47.72 8.36 22.20
N PRO A 274 48.49 7.91 21.18
CA PRO A 274 49.89 7.54 21.37
C PRO A 274 50.74 8.76 21.79
N ARG A 275 51.75 8.51 22.62
CA ARG A 275 52.81 9.48 22.95
C ARG A 275 53.90 9.39 21.89
N LEU A 276 54.23 10.51 21.25
CA LEU A 276 55.22 10.58 20.19
C LEU A 276 56.38 11.52 20.55
N GLU A 277 57.59 11.08 20.25
CA GLU A 277 58.84 11.85 20.39
C GLU A 277 59.61 11.88 19.06
N GLU A 278 60.48 12.87 18.89
CA GLU A 278 61.32 12.98 17.70
C GLU A 278 62.40 11.88 17.69
N CYS A 279 62.48 11.15 16.58
CA CYS A 279 63.43 10.06 16.44
C CYS A 279 64.87 10.61 16.33
N LYS A 280 65.74 10.16 17.23
CA LYS A 280 67.17 10.56 17.26
C LYS A 280 68.04 9.85 16.20
N GLY A 281 67.46 8.93 15.42
CA GLY A 281 68.12 8.20 14.32
C GLY A 281 67.73 6.72 14.28
N CYS A 282 67.33 6.22 13.11
CA CYS A 282 66.96 4.80 12.91
C CYS A 282 67.38 4.30 11.51
N TYR A 283 67.13 3.03 11.20
CA TYR A 283 67.44 2.43 9.89
C TYR A 283 66.73 3.11 8.70
N ARG A 284 65.60 3.79 8.94
CA ARG A 284 64.87 4.55 7.91
C ARG A 284 65.46 5.95 7.66
N ASN A 285 66.45 6.38 8.46
CA ASN A 285 66.98 7.74 8.37
C ASN A 285 67.74 7.98 7.06
N ILE A 286 67.32 8.98 6.29
CA ILE A 286 67.95 9.36 5.01
C ILE A 286 68.98 10.48 5.14
N SER A 287 69.27 10.97 6.35
CA SER A 287 70.23 12.06 6.56
C SER A 287 71.68 11.57 6.37
N LYS A 288 72.42 12.18 5.43
CA LYS A 288 73.81 11.80 5.08
C LYS A 288 74.90 12.37 6.01
N LYS A 289 74.57 13.23 6.99
CA LYS A 289 75.55 13.84 7.92
C LYS A 289 75.55 13.13 9.27
N LYS A 290 76.67 12.50 9.65
CA LYS A 290 76.92 12.05 11.04
C LYS A 290 77.01 13.29 11.94
N GLY A 291 76.03 13.50 12.82
CA GLY A 291 76.03 14.59 13.83
C GLY A 291 74.74 15.39 13.98
N ASN A 292 73.72 15.23 13.11
CA ASN A 292 72.40 15.83 13.33
C ASN A 292 71.50 14.86 14.10
N ASN A 293 70.97 15.28 15.26
CA ASN A 293 70.02 14.51 16.09
C ASN A 293 68.61 14.38 15.48
N GLU A 294 68.45 14.58 14.17
CA GLU A 294 67.14 14.63 13.49
C GLU A 294 67.04 13.51 12.43
N CYS A 295 66.16 12.54 12.67
CA CYS A 295 65.87 11.48 11.71
C CYS A 295 64.93 11.97 10.60
N LEU A 296 65.35 11.88 9.34
CA LEU A 296 64.54 12.24 8.17
C LEU A 296 64.07 10.99 7.42
N ILE A 297 62.83 10.99 6.93
CA ILE A 297 62.26 9.89 6.12
C ILE A 297 61.53 10.43 4.88
N TYR A 298 61.46 9.60 3.82
CA TYR A 298 60.59 9.87 2.68
C TYR A 298 59.12 9.61 3.05
N ILE A 299 58.21 10.44 2.54
CA ILE A 299 56.77 10.29 2.78
C ILE A 299 56.14 9.54 1.60
N GLU A 300 55.42 8.45 1.88
CA GLU A 300 54.69 7.65 0.88
C GLU A 300 53.33 8.29 0.56
N ASN A 301 53.24 9.03 -0.55
CA ASN A 301 52.09 9.87 -0.82
C ASN A 301 50.79 9.10 -1.07
N GLU A 302 50.86 8.03 -1.86
CA GLU A 302 49.67 7.29 -2.32
C GLU A 302 48.90 6.63 -1.17
N ILE A 303 49.56 6.43 -0.02
CA ILE A 303 49.02 5.73 1.16
C ILE A 303 49.18 6.52 2.47
N SER A 304 49.47 7.83 2.39
CA SER A 304 49.63 8.67 3.59
C SER A 304 48.47 9.63 3.83
N ARG A 305 48.28 9.94 5.12
CA ARG A 305 47.24 10.83 5.62
C ARG A 305 47.74 11.77 6.70
N LYS A 306 47.01 12.87 6.92
CA LYS A 306 47.29 13.95 7.86
C LYS A 306 46.43 13.85 9.12
N ILE A 307 47.01 14.12 10.29
CA ILE A 307 46.35 14.14 11.60
C ILE A 307 46.81 15.37 12.39
N ASP A 308 45.89 16.06 13.07
CA ASP A 308 46.22 17.16 13.99
C ASP A 308 46.89 16.67 15.27
N ARG A 309 47.84 17.46 15.81
CA ARG A 309 48.53 17.16 17.07
C ARG A 309 48.25 18.19 18.18
N ARG A 310 48.46 17.77 19.43
CA ARG A 310 48.55 18.63 20.62
C ARG A 310 49.87 18.40 21.33
N LYS A 311 50.36 19.44 22.02
CA LYS A 311 51.43 19.31 23.00
C LYS A 311 50.82 19.13 24.37
N GLU A 312 51.19 18.05 25.05
CA GLU A 312 50.80 17.75 26.41
C GLU A 312 52.12 17.50 27.15
N GLU A 313 52.55 18.45 27.98
CA GLU A 313 53.90 18.49 28.58
C GLU A 313 55.02 18.46 27.51
N ASN A 314 55.85 17.41 27.50
CA ASN A 314 56.95 17.20 26.57
C ASN A 314 56.60 16.31 25.36
N ASP A 315 55.40 15.71 25.34
CA ASP A 315 55.03 14.76 24.29
C ASP A 315 54.16 15.39 23.20
N ILE A 316 54.30 14.82 22.00
CA ILE A 316 53.38 15.08 20.89
C ILE A 316 52.29 14.00 20.93
N LYS A 317 51.02 14.40 21.02
CA LYS A 317 49.89 13.47 20.92
C LYS A 317 48.96 13.81 19.76
N PRO A 318 48.56 12.84 18.92
CA PRO A 318 47.53 13.07 17.90
C PRO A 318 46.13 13.13 18.52
N TYR A 319 45.17 13.76 17.83
CA TYR A 319 43.75 13.74 18.19
C TYR A 319 43.01 12.46 17.73
N GLU A 320 43.71 11.33 17.67
CA GLU A 320 43.17 10.00 17.37
C GLU A 320 43.79 8.97 18.35
N THR A 321 43.15 7.81 18.52
CA THR A 321 43.70 6.65 19.25
C THR A 321 44.66 5.86 18.34
N LEU A 322 45.56 5.08 18.93
CA LEU A 322 46.51 4.27 18.15
C LEU A 322 45.79 3.21 17.29
N ASN A 323 44.73 2.58 17.81
CA ASN A 323 43.93 1.60 17.07
C ASN A 323 43.24 2.21 15.83
N ASN A 324 42.60 3.37 16.00
CA ASN A 324 41.97 4.11 14.89
C ASN A 324 43.03 4.44 13.81
N ILE A 325 44.25 4.80 14.22
CA ILE A 325 45.31 5.12 13.28
C ILE A 325 45.71 3.93 12.40
N ILE A 326 45.93 2.77 13.02
CA ILE A 326 46.29 1.53 12.33
C ILE A 326 45.24 1.17 11.29
N LYS A 327 43.96 1.13 11.69
CA LYS A 327 42.86 0.70 10.83
C LYS A 327 42.62 1.61 9.63
N LYS A 328 42.68 2.94 9.80
CA LYS A 328 42.54 3.89 8.68
C LYS A 328 43.66 3.74 7.65
N ASN A 329 44.89 3.52 8.11
CA ASN A 329 46.05 3.35 7.23
C ASN A 329 46.03 1.99 6.50
N GLU A 330 45.54 0.92 7.15
CA GLU A 330 45.31 -0.38 6.51
C GLU A 330 44.26 -0.27 5.38
N TRP A 331 43.14 0.40 5.65
CA TRP A 331 42.08 0.60 4.66
C TRP A 331 42.54 1.40 3.43
N LEU A 332 43.29 2.49 3.65
CA LEU A 332 43.83 3.32 2.57
C LEU A 332 44.74 2.52 1.61
N ARG A 333 45.35 1.44 2.11
CA ARG A 333 46.23 0.57 1.34
C ARG A 333 45.49 -0.51 0.54
N SER A 334 44.30 -0.96 0.98
CA SER A 334 43.53 -2.02 0.31
C SER A 334 42.66 -1.52 -0.86
N TYR A 335 42.48 -0.21 -1.02
CA TYR A 335 41.50 0.38 -1.95
C TYR A 335 42.01 0.55 -3.41
N THR A 336 42.65 -0.47 -4.00
CA THR A 336 43.19 -0.40 -5.38
C THR A 336 42.67 -1.50 -6.32
N ILE A 337 41.78 -1.09 -7.22
CA ILE A 337 41.57 -1.49 -8.65
C ILE A 337 41.14 -2.93 -9.03
N GLU A 338 41.14 -3.94 -8.16
CA GLU A 338 40.72 -5.31 -8.57
C GLU A 338 39.20 -5.60 -8.58
N GLU A 339 38.33 -4.72 -8.06
CA GLU A 339 36.88 -4.98 -7.94
C GLU A 339 35.99 -4.37 -9.06
N LYS A 340 36.57 -3.77 -10.11
CA LYS A 340 35.79 -3.04 -11.14
C LYS A 340 35.44 -3.82 -12.41
N ARG A 341 35.95 -5.05 -12.61
CA ARG A 341 35.83 -5.76 -13.90
C ARG A 341 34.72 -6.81 -13.99
N ASP A 342 34.23 -7.36 -12.88
CA ASP A 342 33.14 -8.35 -12.87
C ASP A 342 31.73 -7.71 -12.75
N GLU A 343 31.63 -6.38 -12.80
CA GLU A 343 30.45 -5.64 -12.34
C GLU A 343 29.22 -5.79 -13.26
N LEU A 344 29.39 -5.90 -14.58
CA LEU A 344 28.27 -5.84 -15.53
C LEU A 344 27.49 -7.17 -15.62
N TYR A 345 28.22 -8.29 -15.73
CA TYR A 345 27.63 -9.63 -15.74
C TYR A 345 26.98 -9.96 -14.39
N ASN A 346 27.65 -9.61 -13.28
CA ASN A 346 27.10 -9.77 -11.94
C ASN A 346 25.85 -8.91 -11.72
N LYS A 347 25.79 -7.68 -12.27
CA LYS A 347 24.57 -6.84 -12.23
C LYS A 347 23.37 -7.50 -12.89
N LYS A 348 23.55 -8.16 -14.05
CA LYS A 348 22.45 -8.83 -14.76
C LYS A 348 21.98 -10.09 -14.01
N ILE A 349 22.90 -10.87 -13.45
CA ILE A 349 22.58 -12.02 -12.59
C ILE A 349 21.85 -11.58 -11.32
N GLU A 350 22.33 -10.53 -10.66
CA GLU A 350 21.67 -9.96 -9.50
C GLU A 350 20.25 -9.49 -9.82
N LEU A 351 20.04 -8.87 -10.99
CA LEU A 351 18.71 -8.44 -11.41
C LEU A 351 17.75 -9.63 -11.56
N ILE A 352 18.21 -10.73 -12.15
CA ILE A 352 17.43 -11.97 -12.29
C ILE A 352 17.06 -12.55 -10.93
N ASP A 353 18.01 -12.61 -9.99
CA ASP A 353 17.76 -13.08 -8.62
C ASP A 353 16.79 -12.17 -7.85
N LYS A 354 16.77 -10.87 -8.16
CA LYS A 354 15.86 -9.90 -7.54
C LYS A 354 14.43 -10.03 -8.07
N ILE A 355 14.27 -10.37 -9.35
CA ILE A 355 12.96 -10.39 -10.03
C ILE A 355 12.28 -11.76 -9.90
N ILE A 356 13.02 -12.85 -10.05
CA ILE A 356 12.44 -14.20 -10.16
C ILE A 356 12.48 -14.91 -8.79
N LYS A 357 11.31 -15.22 -8.26
CA LYS A 357 11.14 -16.07 -7.07
C LYS A 357 10.90 -17.51 -7.51
N THR A 358 11.70 -18.43 -7.01
CA THR A 358 11.56 -19.86 -7.28
C THR A 358 11.56 -20.64 -5.97
N ASN A 359 10.67 -21.63 -5.88
CA ASN A 359 10.59 -22.54 -4.74
C ASN A 359 11.63 -23.67 -4.84
N GLU A 360 12.30 -23.81 -5.99
CA GLU A 360 13.37 -24.78 -6.25
C GLU A 360 14.52 -24.07 -6.98
N GLU A 361 15.77 -24.26 -6.56
CA GLU A 361 16.99 -23.62 -7.09
C GLU A 361 17.22 -23.78 -8.62
N ASN A 362 16.40 -24.57 -9.32
CA ASN A 362 16.68 -25.00 -10.69
C ASN A 362 16.19 -24.04 -11.79
N PHE A 363 15.07 -23.31 -11.63
CA PHE A 363 14.57 -22.44 -12.71
C PHE A 363 15.42 -21.17 -12.88
N THR A 364 15.81 -20.51 -11.78
CA THR A 364 16.70 -19.34 -11.85
C THR A 364 18.05 -19.71 -12.46
N LYS A 365 18.58 -20.90 -12.15
CA LYS A 365 19.80 -21.42 -12.76
C LYS A 365 19.65 -21.68 -14.26
N LEU A 366 18.50 -22.20 -14.70
CA LEU A 366 18.17 -22.35 -16.13
C LEU A 366 18.17 -20.99 -16.83
N ILE A 367 17.51 -19.98 -16.24
CA ILE A 367 17.46 -18.62 -16.80
C ILE A 367 18.86 -18.01 -16.89
N LYS A 368 19.67 -18.09 -15.82
CA LYS A 368 21.05 -17.59 -15.80
C LYS A 368 21.93 -18.24 -16.87
N ASN A 369 21.76 -19.55 -17.10
CA ASN A 369 22.52 -20.30 -18.11
C ASN A 369 22.00 -20.09 -19.55
N SER A 370 20.86 -19.42 -19.72
CA SER A 370 20.21 -19.20 -21.03
C SER A 370 20.33 -17.74 -21.51
N ILE A 371 21.16 -16.92 -20.84
CA ILE A 371 21.40 -15.53 -21.23
C ILE A 371 22.21 -15.53 -22.53
N PHE A 372 21.76 -14.75 -23.53
CA PHE A 372 22.54 -14.51 -24.74
C PHE A 372 23.67 -13.53 -24.44
N GLU A 373 24.92 -13.97 -24.61
CA GLU A 373 26.12 -13.14 -24.40
C GLU A 373 26.44 -12.29 -25.63
N GLU A 374 27.07 -11.14 -25.41
CA GLU A 374 27.50 -10.23 -26.47
C GLU A 374 28.69 -10.85 -27.23
N ASN A 375 28.50 -11.16 -28.53
CA ASN A 375 29.62 -11.55 -29.38
C ASN A 375 30.51 -10.31 -29.61
N GLN A 376 31.66 -10.25 -28.90
CA GLN A 376 32.65 -9.15 -28.97
C GLN A 376 33.20 -8.85 -30.38
N LEU A 377 32.83 -9.63 -31.39
CA LEU A 377 33.37 -9.58 -32.76
C LEU A 377 32.56 -8.74 -33.76
N ASN A 378 31.33 -8.30 -33.44
CA ASN A 378 30.48 -7.53 -34.38
C ASN A 378 29.78 -6.35 -33.71
N LEU A 379 30.51 -5.23 -33.53
CA LEU A 379 30.01 -4.01 -32.90
C LEU A 379 29.08 -3.14 -33.80
N GLU A 380 28.91 -3.46 -35.08
CA GLU A 380 28.25 -2.56 -36.04
C GLU A 380 26.79 -2.88 -36.39
N THR A 381 26.25 -4.05 -36.01
CA THR A 381 24.88 -4.46 -36.39
C THR A 381 24.08 -5.00 -35.21
N LYS A 382 22.91 -4.41 -34.92
CA LYS A 382 21.98 -4.88 -33.89
C LYS A 382 21.51 -6.31 -34.21
N GLN A 383 21.55 -7.21 -33.24
CA GLN A 383 20.98 -8.55 -33.39
C GLN A 383 19.45 -8.49 -33.30
N ARG A 384 18.76 -9.26 -34.16
CA ARG A 384 17.30 -9.35 -34.18
C ARG A 384 16.83 -10.60 -33.46
N PHE A 385 16.07 -10.42 -32.38
CA PHE A 385 15.45 -11.49 -31.61
C PHE A 385 13.93 -11.54 -31.86
N CYS A 386 13.39 -12.74 -31.94
CA CYS A 386 11.95 -12.99 -31.91
C CYS A 386 11.59 -13.71 -30.61
N ILE A 387 10.66 -13.14 -29.84
CA ILE A 387 10.12 -13.77 -28.63
C ILE A 387 8.69 -14.21 -28.90
N LEU A 388 8.44 -15.52 -28.84
CA LEU A 388 7.10 -16.11 -28.88
C LEU A 388 6.71 -16.63 -27.51
N ILE A 389 5.49 -16.27 -27.07
CA ILE A 389 4.92 -16.73 -25.81
C ILE A 389 3.51 -17.25 -26.08
N ASP A 390 3.23 -18.47 -25.62
CA ASP A 390 1.87 -19.01 -25.59
C ASP A 390 1.54 -19.58 -24.21
N ILE A 391 0.26 -19.56 -23.86
CA ILE A 391 -0.22 -19.91 -22.52
C ILE A 391 -1.41 -20.84 -22.64
N LYS A 392 -1.41 -21.91 -21.83
CA LYS A 392 -2.56 -22.82 -21.71
C LYS A 392 -3.02 -22.92 -20.26
N LYS A 393 -4.27 -22.53 -20.03
CA LYS A 393 -4.95 -22.61 -18.73
C LYS A 393 -5.28 -24.05 -18.35
N LYS A 394 -4.99 -24.45 -17.10
CA LYS A 394 -5.43 -25.70 -16.48
C LYS A 394 -6.80 -25.52 -15.81
N LYS A 395 -7.44 -26.63 -15.41
CA LYS A 395 -8.61 -26.54 -14.51
C LYS A 395 -8.17 -25.89 -13.21
N TRP A 396 -8.99 -24.98 -12.69
CA TRP A 396 -8.75 -24.36 -11.39
C TRP A 396 -8.92 -25.42 -10.29
N ASP A 397 -8.16 -25.26 -9.22
CA ASP A 397 -8.23 -26.11 -8.02
C ASP A 397 -8.58 -25.26 -6.79
N ILE A 398 -8.88 -25.91 -5.67
CA ILE A 398 -9.12 -25.27 -4.37
C ILE A 398 -7.94 -25.57 -3.46
N ASN A 399 -7.28 -24.53 -2.98
CA ASN A 399 -6.16 -24.68 -2.06
C ASN A 399 -6.64 -25.06 -0.65
N VAL A 400 -5.68 -25.35 0.23
CA VAL A 400 -5.93 -25.71 1.65
C VAL A 400 -6.72 -24.63 2.41
N GLU A 401 -6.65 -23.37 1.96
CA GLU A 401 -7.40 -22.24 2.54
C GLU A 401 -8.81 -22.05 1.95
N GLY A 402 -9.25 -22.94 1.05
CA GLY A 402 -10.55 -22.84 0.38
C GLY A 402 -10.61 -21.80 -0.75
N LYS A 403 -9.47 -21.29 -1.22
CA LYS A 403 -9.37 -20.32 -2.33
C LYS A 403 -9.16 -21.02 -3.66
N ARG A 404 -9.71 -20.44 -4.73
CA ARG A 404 -9.47 -20.92 -6.10
C ARG A 404 -8.05 -20.56 -6.53
N ILE A 405 -7.30 -21.56 -7.00
CA ILE A 405 -6.00 -21.39 -7.66
C ILE A 405 -6.20 -21.63 -9.15
N TYR A 406 -5.65 -20.74 -9.95
CA TYR A 406 -5.55 -20.86 -11.40
C TYR A 406 -4.12 -21.24 -11.76
N SER A 407 -3.96 -22.34 -12.50
CA SER A 407 -2.64 -22.79 -12.98
C SER A 407 -2.54 -22.64 -14.50
N TYR A 408 -1.39 -22.19 -14.98
CA TYR A 408 -1.12 -21.94 -16.39
C TYR A 408 0.20 -22.62 -16.79
N ASN A 409 0.19 -23.26 -17.96
CA ASN A 409 1.43 -23.68 -18.63
C ASN A 409 1.85 -22.57 -19.55
N VAL A 410 3.09 -22.13 -19.43
CA VAL A 410 3.70 -21.10 -20.28
C VAL A 410 4.85 -21.73 -21.05
N ILE A 411 4.92 -21.43 -22.36
CA ILE A 411 6.02 -21.82 -23.23
C ILE A 411 6.63 -20.57 -23.84
N TRP A 412 7.97 -20.48 -23.79
CA TRP A 412 8.76 -19.47 -24.46
C TRP A 412 9.52 -20.11 -25.60
N LYS A 413 9.59 -19.40 -26.71
CA LYS A 413 10.43 -19.74 -27.85
C LYS A 413 11.11 -18.46 -28.33
N ILE A 414 12.41 -18.36 -28.08
CA ILE A 414 13.24 -17.20 -28.41
C ILE A 414 14.22 -17.62 -29.50
N PHE A 415 14.32 -16.86 -30.58
CA PHE A 415 15.27 -17.16 -31.64
C PHE A 415 15.85 -15.93 -32.30
N VAL A 416 17.06 -16.06 -32.82
CA VAL A 416 17.79 -14.99 -33.53
C VAL A 416 17.55 -15.09 -35.03
N LEU A 417 17.24 -13.95 -35.66
CA LEU A 417 17.11 -13.79 -37.11
C LEU A 417 18.40 -13.20 -37.71
N ASP A 418 18.91 -13.84 -38.77
CA ASP A 418 19.97 -13.26 -39.60
C ASP A 418 19.44 -12.14 -40.52
N THR A 419 20.35 -11.43 -41.21
CA THR A 419 20.00 -10.36 -42.17
C THR A 419 19.19 -10.83 -43.38
N LYS A 420 19.11 -12.15 -43.62
CA LYS A 420 18.32 -12.79 -44.70
C LYS A 420 16.98 -13.36 -44.20
N GLY A 421 16.74 -13.33 -42.89
CA GLY A 421 15.55 -13.85 -42.22
C GLY A 421 15.58 -15.35 -41.90
N ASN A 422 16.76 -15.97 -41.82
CA ASN A 422 16.94 -17.35 -41.35
C ASN A 422 17.16 -17.38 -39.83
N THR A 423 16.75 -18.49 -39.21
CA THR A 423 16.87 -18.73 -37.78
C THR A 423 18.21 -19.39 -37.44
N ASN A 424 19.01 -18.80 -36.54
CA ASN A 424 20.32 -19.34 -36.17
C ASN A 424 20.28 -20.08 -34.83
N GLU A 425 19.95 -19.36 -33.75
CA GLU A 425 19.89 -19.88 -32.38
C GLU A 425 18.43 -19.92 -31.93
N GLU A 426 17.99 -21.03 -31.34
CA GLU A 426 16.61 -21.24 -30.89
C GLU A 426 16.60 -21.80 -29.46
N LEU A 427 16.02 -21.05 -28.53
CA LEU A 427 15.82 -21.44 -27.13
C LEU A 427 14.33 -21.72 -26.90
N ILE A 428 14.00 -22.89 -26.36
CA ILE A 428 12.65 -23.26 -25.95
C ILE A 428 12.67 -23.69 -24.49
N PHE A 429 11.80 -23.12 -23.66
CA PHE A 429 11.58 -23.60 -22.30
C PHE A 429 10.12 -23.49 -21.88
N LEU A 430 9.74 -24.32 -20.90
CA LEU A 430 8.38 -24.40 -20.37
C LEU A 430 8.39 -24.24 -18.85
N ALA A 431 7.41 -23.52 -18.33
CA ALA A 431 7.18 -23.38 -16.89
C ALA A 431 5.69 -23.33 -16.57
N ASN A 432 5.37 -23.67 -15.33
CA ASN A 432 4.04 -23.53 -14.73
C ASN A 432 3.98 -22.21 -13.94
N HIS A 433 2.82 -21.57 -13.96
CA HIS A 433 2.51 -20.43 -13.11
C HIS A 433 1.21 -20.66 -12.36
N GLU A 434 1.19 -20.36 -11.07
CA GLU A 434 0.01 -20.46 -10.22
C GLU A 434 -0.33 -19.10 -9.64
N CYS A 435 -1.61 -18.73 -9.72
CA CYS A 435 -2.09 -17.47 -9.19
C CYS A 435 -3.49 -17.58 -8.59
N ASN A 436 -3.79 -16.70 -7.64
CA ASN A 436 -5.10 -16.62 -7.00
C ASN A 436 -6.11 -15.79 -7.81
N ASN A 437 -5.63 -15.01 -8.78
CA ASN A 437 -6.44 -14.13 -9.62
C ASN A 437 -6.19 -14.43 -11.10
N GLU A 438 -7.27 -14.72 -11.82
CA GLU A 438 -7.24 -14.97 -13.25
C GLU A 438 -6.97 -13.66 -14.02
N ASN A 439 -5.71 -13.46 -14.41
CA ASN A 439 -5.30 -12.34 -15.24
C ASN A 439 -4.25 -12.77 -16.28
N GLU A 440 -4.73 -13.28 -17.42
CA GLU A 440 -3.89 -13.74 -18.51
C GLU A 440 -3.00 -12.62 -19.09
N PHE A 441 -3.49 -11.39 -19.15
CA PHE A 441 -2.71 -10.24 -19.64
C PHE A 441 -1.49 -9.97 -18.74
N LYS A 442 -1.68 -9.96 -17.42
CA LYS A 442 -0.59 -9.78 -16.45
C LYS A 442 0.44 -10.90 -16.59
N LEU A 443 -0.02 -12.14 -16.75
CA LEU A 443 0.87 -13.28 -16.95
C LEU A 443 1.69 -13.14 -18.24
N ILE A 444 1.08 -12.79 -19.37
CA ILE A 444 1.81 -12.55 -20.63
C ILE A 444 2.87 -11.46 -20.44
N LEU A 445 2.53 -10.32 -19.83
CA LEU A 445 3.48 -9.23 -19.59
C LEU A 445 4.67 -9.69 -18.73
N ARG A 446 4.42 -10.44 -17.65
CA ARG A 446 5.48 -11.00 -16.82
C ARG A 446 6.33 -12.03 -17.57
N SER A 447 5.72 -12.84 -18.44
CA SER A 447 6.46 -13.76 -19.31
C SER A 447 7.34 -13.01 -20.33
N ILE A 448 6.90 -11.86 -20.85
CA ILE A 448 7.71 -11.00 -21.72
C ILE A 448 8.92 -10.46 -20.96
N ILE A 449 8.73 -10.01 -19.71
CA ILE A 449 9.84 -9.57 -18.85
C ILE A 449 10.89 -10.66 -18.72
N VAL A 450 10.49 -11.91 -18.43
CA VAL A 450 11.43 -13.05 -18.38
C VAL A 450 12.15 -13.25 -19.71
N GLY A 451 11.44 -13.15 -20.84
CA GLY A 451 12.05 -13.30 -22.16
C GLY A 451 13.06 -12.20 -22.50
N ILE A 452 12.75 -10.95 -22.19
CA ILE A 452 13.60 -9.79 -22.48
C ILE A 452 14.85 -9.78 -21.58
N LEU A 453 14.77 -10.25 -20.34
CA LEU A 453 15.94 -10.38 -19.44
C LEU A 453 17.05 -11.29 -20.02
N LEU A 454 16.71 -12.21 -20.91
CA LEU A 454 17.65 -13.13 -21.55
C LEU A 454 18.41 -12.50 -22.73
N ILE A 455 17.88 -11.41 -23.31
CA ILE A 455 18.39 -10.81 -24.55
C ILE A 455 19.63 -9.93 -24.26
N SER A 456 20.53 -9.85 -25.22
CA SER A 456 21.71 -8.99 -25.19
C SER A 456 21.33 -7.50 -25.35
N GLU A 457 22.19 -6.61 -24.83
CA GLU A 457 22.03 -5.17 -25.02
C GLU A 457 22.14 -4.80 -26.52
N ASN A 458 21.71 -3.59 -26.91
CA ASN A 458 21.78 -3.09 -28.28
C ASN A 458 21.11 -4.00 -29.34
N SER A 459 19.94 -4.56 -29.00
CA SER A 459 19.23 -5.53 -29.83
C SER A 459 17.90 -5.01 -30.39
N GLU A 460 17.38 -5.66 -31.43
CA GLU A 460 16.05 -5.44 -31.98
C GLU A 460 15.15 -6.63 -31.61
N VAL A 461 13.92 -6.37 -31.15
CA VAL A 461 13.02 -7.41 -30.65
C VAL A 461 11.67 -7.37 -31.36
N ILE A 462 11.22 -8.54 -31.83
CA ILE A 462 9.88 -8.75 -32.40
C ILE A 462 9.10 -9.66 -31.44
N LEU A 463 7.94 -9.18 -30.98
CA LEU A 463 7.07 -9.90 -30.04
C LEU A 463 5.94 -10.63 -30.76
N GLY A 464 6.06 -11.95 -30.94
CA GLY A 464 4.99 -12.78 -31.50
C GLY A 464 4.00 -13.24 -30.42
N ILE A 465 3.24 -12.29 -29.88
CA ILE A 465 2.33 -12.49 -28.75
C ILE A 465 0.86 -12.25 -29.15
N ASN A 466 -0.02 -12.04 -28.17
CA ASN A 466 -1.40 -11.60 -28.42
C ASN A 466 -1.42 -10.15 -28.92
N GLU A 467 -2.08 -9.88 -30.04
CA GLU A 467 -2.18 -8.55 -30.66
C GLU A 467 -2.69 -7.47 -29.69
N LYS A 468 -3.63 -7.80 -28.79
CA LYS A 468 -4.13 -6.86 -27.78
C LYS A 468 -3.06 -6.46 -26.77
N VAL A 469 -2.21 -7.41 -26.36
CA VAL A 469 -1.09 -7.14 -25.43
C VAL A 469 -0.03 -6.33 -26.14
N ASN A 470 0.28 -6.67 -27.39
CA ASN A 470 1.26 -5.94 -28.19
C ASN A 470 0.84 -4.48 -28.37
N ARG A 471 -0.42 -4.25 -28.75
CA ARG A 471 -1.01 -2.90 -28.86
C ARG A 471 -0.96 -2.14 -27.53
N LEU A 472 -1.20 -2.80 -26.40
CA LEU A 472 -1.10 -2.16 -25.08
C LEU A 472 0.33 -1.69 -24.78
N ILE A 473 1.35 -2.49 -25.09
CA ILE A 473 2.76 -2.12 -24.91
C ILE A 473 3.10 -0.93 -25.81
N PHE A 474 2.77 -1.00 -27.10
CA PHE A 474 3.01 0.09 -28.04
C PHE A 474 2.28 1.38 -27.65
N GLU A 475 1.00 1.31 -27.26
CA GLU A 475 0.26 2.48 -26.79
C GLU A 475 0.86 3.06 -25.49
N PHE A 476 1.32 2.22 -24.58
CA PHE A 476 1.95 2.66 -23.34
C PHE A 476 3.25 3.41 -23.60
N ILE A 477 4.16 2.83 -24.38
CA ILE A 477 5.50 3.41 -24.65
C ILE A 477 5.37 4.68 -25.51
N ASN A 478 4.63 4.61 -26.63
CA ASN A 478 4.67 5.65 -27.66
C ASN A 478 3.56 6.71 -27.50
N ASN A 479 2.38 6.35 -26.98
CA ASN A 479 1.19 7.20 -27.07
C ASN A 479 0.72 7.76 -25.72
N PHE A 480 1.09 7.14 -24.60
CA PHE A 480 0.59 7.57 -23.30
C PHE A 480 1.50 8.65 -22.69
N SER A 481 0.89 9.76 -22.25
CA SER A 481 1.58 10.70 -21.39
C SER A 481 1.90 10.08 -20.03
N ASN A 482 2.94 10.57 -19.35
CA ASN A 482 3.32 10.10 -18.00
C ASN A 482 2.14 10.10 -17.01
N ARG A 483 1.14 10.98 -17.20
CA ARG A 483 -0.07 11.02 -16.38
C ARG A 483 -1.08 9.92 -16.71
N LYS A 484 -1.19 9.53 -17.99
CA LYS A 484 -2.04 8.41 -18.44
C LYS A 484 -1.41 7.06 -18.08
N LYS A 485 -0.09 6.93 -18.19
CA LYS A 485 0.66 5.71 -17.80
C LYS A 485 0.29 5.24 -16.38
N ILE A 486 0.25 6.17 -15.42
CA ILE A 486 -0.09 5.91 -14.00
C ILE A 486 -1.52 5.35 -13.81
N ASP A 487 -2.44 5.58 -14.75
CA ASP A 487 -3.79 5.01 -14.67
C ASP A 487 -3.85 3.54 -15.12
N SER A 488 -2.80 3.01 -15.75
CA SER A 488 -2.74 1.62 -16.21
C SER A 488 -2.79 0.65 -15.03
N GLU A 489 -3.60 -0.40 -15.12
CA GLU A 489 -3.63 -1.48 -14.14
C GLU A 489 -2.34 -2.33 -14.15
N PHE A 490 -1.64 -2.36 -15.29
CA PHE A 490 -0.36 -3.04 -15.49
C PHE A 490 0.83 -2.06 -15.46
N TYR A 491 0.70 -0.96 -14.72
CA TYR A 491 1.69 0.11 -14.72
C TYR A 491 3.09 -0.37 -14.34
N LEU A 492 3.22 -1.22 -13.31
CA LEU A 492 4.49 -1.77 -12.87
C LEU A 492 5.18 -2.58 -13.97
N GLU A 493 4.49 -3.56 -14.57
CA GLU A 493 5.06 -4.39 -15.62
C GLU A 493 5.44 -3.57 -16.87
N LEU A 494 4.54 -2.67 -17.31
CA LEU A 494 4.75 -1.87 -18.51
C LEU A 494 5.86 -0.82 -18.34
N LEU A 495 5.94 -0.21 -17.15
CA LEU A 495 7.01 0.74 -16.85
C LEU A 495 8.37 0.05 -16.75
N PHE A 496 8.41 -1.15 -16.14
CA PHE A 496 9.62 -1.95 -16.13
C PHE A 496 10.10 -2.28 -17.54
N LEU A 497 9.19 -2.73 -18.41
CA LEU A 497 9.51 -3.01 -19.80
C LEU A 497 10.06 -1.77 -20.53
N GLU A 498 9.39 -0.63 -20.41
CA GLU A 498 9.84 0.62 -21.02
C GLU A 498 11.25 1.03 -20.56
N GLU A 499 11.48 1.10 -19.26
CA GLU A 499 12.80 1.51 -18.72
C GLU A 499 13.89 0.49 -19.02
N PHE A 500 13.57 -0.81 -19.01
CA PHE A 500 14.55 -1.85 -19.35
C PHE A 500 14.94 -1.77 -20.83
N LEU A 501 13.97 -1.58 -21.73
CA LEU A 501 14.25 -1.43 -23.16
C LEU A 501 15.10 -0.18 -23.43
N GLU A 502 14.78 0.95 -22.80
CA GLU A 502 15.53 2.21 -22.94
C GLU A 502 16.96 2.08 -22.40
N MET A 503 17.14 1.52 -21.20
CA MET A 503 18.44 1.41 -20.54
C MET A 503 19.40 0.45 -21.26
N ASN A 504 18.88 -0.60 -21.91
CA ASN A 504 19.67 -1.59 -22.65
C ASN A 504 19.69 -1.32 -24.16
N ASN A 505 19.15 -0.18 -24.63
CA ASN A 505 19.05 0.20 -26.04
C ASN A 505 18.41 -0.90 -26.93
N ILE A 506 17.33 -1.52 -26.43
CA ILE A 506 16.57 -2.55 -27.13
C ILE A 506 15.37 -1.91 -27.83
N GLU A 507 15.26 -2.15 -29.14
CA GLU A 507 14.21 -1.56 -29.98
C GLU A 507 13.12 -2.57 -30.33
N LEU A 508 11.85 -2.22 -30.10
CA LEU A 508 10.72 -3.05 -30.50
C LEU A 508 10.34 -2.77 -31.96
N ILE A 509 10.35 -3.80 -32.79
CA ILE A 509 10.07 -3.69 -34.24
C ILE A 509 8.78 -4.44 -34.59
N GLU A 510 8.02 -3.87 -35.51
CA GLU A 510 6.85 -4.53 -36.10
C GLU A 510 7.26 -5.64 -37.08
N GLU A 511 6.49 -6.72 -37.06
CA GLU A 511 6.72 -7.86 -37.94
C GLU A 511 6.40 -7.52 -39.41
N ASN A 512 7.33 -7.81 -40.33
CA ASN A 512 7.06 -7.76 -41.76
C ASN A 512 6.34 -9.03 -42.25
N GLU A 513 5.78 -9.01 -43.47
CA GLU A 513 4.96 -10.11 -43.97
C GLU A 513 5.69 -11.47 -44.01
N LYS A 514 7.00 -11.47 -44.28
CA LYS A 514 7.84 -12.68 -44.30
C LYS A 514 8.02 -13.24 -42.88
N ILE A 515 8.32 -12.38 -41.91
CA ILE A 515 8.52 -12.74 -40.50
C ILE A 515 7.20 -13.23 -39.87
N TYR A 516 6.08 -12.58 -40.21
CA TYR A 516 4.75 -13.00 -39.74
C TYR A 516 4.43 -14.46 -40.11
N ARG A 517 4.82 -14.92 -41.31
CA ARG A 517 4.64 -16.32 -41.74
C ARG A 517 5.46 -17.28 -40.88
N ILE A 518 6.72 -16.96 -40.62
CA ILE A 518 7.62 -17.74 -39.76
C ILE A 518 7.06 -17.82 -38.33
N ILE A 519 6.66 -16.67 -37.77
CA ILE A 519 6.05 -16.59 -36.43
C ILE A 519 4.79 -17.45 -36.34
N LYS A 520 3.93 -17.40 -37.37
CA LYS A 520 2.69 -18.18 -37.41
C LYS A 520 2.94 -19.69 -37.44
N GLU A 521 3.94 -20.15 -38.19
CA GLU A 521 4.33 -21.57 -38.24
C GLU A 521 4.88 -22.04 -36.89
N LYS A 522 5.89 -21.34 -36.36
CA LYS A 522 6.50 -21.65 -35.05
C LYS A 522 5.46 -21.62 -33.91
N ARG A 523 4.46 -20.74 -33.97
CA ARG A 523 3.37 -20.68 -32.99
C ARG A 523 2.45 -21.90 -33.05
N LYS A 524 2.18 -22.45 -34.24
CA LYS A 524 1.40 -23.70 -34.36
C LYS A 524 2.13 -24.86 -33.68
N GLU A 525 3.45 -24.97 -33.91
CA GLU A 525 4.29 -25.97 -33.23
C GLU A 525 4.17 -25.87 -31.70
N MET A 526 4.27 -24.65 -31.15
CA MET A 526 4.14 -24.41 -29.70
C MET A 526 2.76 -24.84 -29.17
N GLN A 527 1.69 -24.56 -29.92
CA GLN A 527 0.33 -24.95 -29.53
C GLN A 527 0.13 -26.47 -29.55
N GLU A 528 0.77 -27.17 -30.48
CA GLU A 528 0.79 -28.64 -30.51
C GLU A 528 1.56 -29.21 -29.32
N MET A 529 2.71 -28.63 -28.97
CA MET A 529 3.46 -29.01 -27.76
C MET A 529 2.63 -28.86 -26.49
N LEU A 530 1.90 -27.75 -26.35
CA LEU A 530 1.00 -27.51 -25.22
C LEU A 530 -0.24 -28.43 -25.21
N LYS A 531 -0.58 -29.08 -26.32
CA LYS A 531 -1.65 -30.10 -26.38
C LYS A 531 -1.15 -31.49 -25.97
N ASN A 532 0.13 -31.78 -26.18
CA ASN A 532 0.72 -33.07 -25.89
C ASN A 532 0.88 -33.31 -24.38
N LYS A 533 0.14 -34.30 -23.83
CA LYS A 533 0.17 -34.63 -22.40
C LYS A 533 1.56 -35.06 -21.90
N ASN A 534 2.36 -35.71 -22.74
CA ASN A 534 3.71 -36.14 -22.37
C ASN A 534 4.64 -34.94 -22.12
N ILE A 535 4.55 -33.90 -22.96
CA ILE A 535 5.32 -32.66 -22.82
C ILE A 535 4.81 -31.83 -21.64
N ILE A 536 3.51 -31.81 -21.38
CA ILE A 536 2.97 -31.12 -20.20
C ILE A 536 3.47 -31.77 -18.90
N ASN A 537 3.59 -33.10 -18.87
CA ASN A 537 4.07 -33.83 -17.70
C ASN A 537 5.59 -33.64 -17.47
N THR A 538 6.35 -33.15 -18.45
CA THR A 538 7.78 -32.80 -18.26
C THR A 538 7.98 -31.39 -17.72
N ILE A 539 6.93 -30.57 -17.57
CA ILE A 539 7.04 -29.23 -16.97
C ILE A 539 7.27 -29.36 -15.47
N LYS A 540 8.54 -29.24 -15.06
CA LYS A 540 8.99 -29.33 -13.67
C LYS A 540 9.04 -27.98 -12.95
N TYR A 541 9.16 -26.88 -13.69
CA TYR A 541 9.49 -25.59 -13.09
C TYR A 541 8.24 -24.74 -12.82
N ASN A 542 8.19 -24.12 -11.65
CA ASN A 542 7.24 -23.04 -11.32
C ASN A 542 7.98 -21.70 -11.29
N PHE A 543 7.38 -20.64 -11.84
CA PHE A 543 7.95 -19.29 -11.77
C PHE A 543 6.95 -18.26 -11.22
N GLU A 544 7.46 -17.34 -10.41
CA GLU A 544 6.74 -16.17 -9.92
C GLU A 544 7.68 -14.95 -9.99
N LEU A 545 7.15 -13.79 -10.40
CA LEU A 545 7.89 -12.53 -10.34
C LEU A 545 7.54 -11.77 -9.06
N ILE A 546 8.59 -11.29 -8.37
CA ILE A 546 8.48 -10.43 -7.21
C ILE A 546 8.11 -9.02 -7.68
N ASP A 547 6.98 -8.49 -7.23
CA ASP A 547 6.50 -7.17 -7.64
C ASP A 547 7.51 -6.07 -7.29
N GLU A 548 8.14 -6.17 -6.12
CA GLU A 548 9.17 -5.23 -5.70
C GLU A 548 10.37 -5.23 -6.68
N GLY A 549 10.76 -6.41 -7.20
CA GLY A 549 11.88 -6.55 -8.14
C GLY A 549 11.64 -5.83 -9.48
N LEU A 550 10.38 -5.56 -9.82
CA LEU A 550 9.98 -4.83 -11.03
C LEU A 550 9.90 -3.30 -10.81
N THR A 551 10.16 -2.81 -9.60
CA THR A 551 10.08 -1.37 -9.31
C THR A 551 11.21 -0.60 -9.99
N THR A 552 10.83 0.37 -10.83
CA THR A 552 11.79 1.24 -11.51
C THR A 552 11.73 2.69 -11.03
N ASN A 553 10.57 3.12 -10.55
CA ASN A 553 10.37 4.44 -9.96
C ASN A 553 11.14 4.61 -8.63
N GLU A 554 11.51 5.86 -8.34
CA GLU A 554 12.14 6.26 -7.06
C GLU A 554 11.15 6.22 -5.89
N TYR A 555 9.86 6.46 -6.16
CA TYR A 555 8.79 6.42 -5.15
C TYR A 555 7.63 5.55 -5.63
N ASN A 556 7.14 4.66 -4.76
CA ASN A 556 6.08 3.71 -5.07
C ASN A 556 5.03 3.70 -3.96
N LEU A 557 3.76 3.54 -4.33
CA LEU A 557 2.67 3.57 -3.34
C LEU A 557 2.57 2.21 -2.65
N ILE A 558 2.69 2.22 -1.33
CA ILE A 558 2.72 1.03 -0.49
C ILE A 558 1.62 1.14 0.55
N TRP A 559 0.77 0.13 0.67
CA TRP A 559 -0.34 0.12 1.60
C TRP A 559 -0.31 -1.13 2.47
N ASN A 560 -0.31 -0.95 3.79
CA ASN A 560 -0.14 -2.06 4.75
C ASN A 560 1.06 -2.96 4.38
N ASN A 561 2.20 -2.35 4.01
CA ASN A 561 3.42 -3.04 3.61
C ASN A 561 3.27 -3.94 2.37
N ARG A 562 2.31 -3.65 1.48
CA ARG A 562 2.20 -4.28 0.16
C ARG A 562 2.33 -3.23 -0.93
N LEU A 563 3.15 -3.51 -1.95
CA LEU A 563 3.30 -2.66 -3.12
C LEU A 563 2.01 -2.61 -3.93
N ILE A 564 1.60 -1.41 -4.36
CA ILE A 564 0.49 -1.23 -5.29
C ILE A 564 1.05 -1.15 -6.72
N THR A 565 0.72 -2.13 -7.55
CA THR A 565 1.35 -2.34 -8.87
C THR A 565 0.81 -1.42 -9.98
N GLY A 566 -0.30 -0.73 -9.77
CA GLY A 566 -0.87 0.13 -10.79
C GLY A 566 -2.31 0.55 -10.50
N GLY A 567 -2.89 1.29 -11.46
CA GLY A 567 -4.29 1.71 -11.40
C GLY A 567 -4.62 2.48 -10.12
N PHE A 568 -3.69 3.26 -9.57
CA PHE A 568 -3.73 3.77 -8.18
C PHE A 568 -5.06 4.43 -7.80
N ARG A 569 -5.67 5.18 -8.73
CA ARG A 569 -6.99 5.79 -8.50
C ARG A 569 -8.11 4.75 -8.46
N SER A 570 -8.08 3.76 -9.35
CA SER A 570 -9.02 2.64 -9.37
C SER A 570 -8.89 1.80 -8.11
N TRP A 571 -7.66 1.46 -7.73
CA TRP A 571 -7.34 0.81 -6.47
C TRP A 571 -7.93 1.57 -5.27
N ARG A 572 -7.67 2.88 -5.13
CA ARG A 572 -8.22 3.66 -4.01
C ARG A 572 -9.74 3.71 -4.02
N LYS A 573 -10.38 3.78 -5.19
CA LYS A 573 -11.85 3.67 -5.31
C LYS A 573 -12.37 2.34 -4.78
N SER A 574 -11.69 1.23 -5.08
CA SER A 574 -12.04 -0.09 -4.56
C SER A 574 -11.92 -0.15 -3.04
N VAL A 575 -10.87 0.44 -2.46
CA VAL A 575 -10.70 0.55 -1.00
C VAL A 575 -11.83 1.38 -0.38
N THR A 576 -12.18 2.53 -0.96
CA THR A 576 -13.32 3.33 -0.51
C THR A 576 -14.62 2.55 -0.56
N ASN A 577 -14.85 1.78 -1.63
CA ASN A 577 -16.03 0.93 -1.76
C ASN A 577 -16.08 -0.15 -0.66
N ALA A 578 -14.93 -0.76 -0.33
CA ALA A 578 -14.85 -1.70 0.79
C ALA A 578 -15.20 -1.06 2.13
N MET A 579 -14.78 0.19 2.36
CA MET A 579 -15.06 0.90 3.61
C MET A 579 -16.55 1.14 3.80
N TRP A 580 -17.24 1.68 2.79
CA TRP A 580 -18.69 1.94 2.86
C TRP A 580 -19.50 0.64 2.87
N LYS A 581 -19.06 -0.39 2.11
CA LYS A 581 -19.65 -1.73 2.16
C LYS A 581 -19.51 -2.36 3.55
N ASN A 582 -18.36 -2.19 4.20
CA ASN A 582 -18.17 -2.68 5.57
C ASN A 582 -19.10 -1.98 6.58
N GLU A 583 -19.40 -0.68 6.39
CA GLU A 583 -20.36 0.04 7.24
C GLU A 583 -21.79 -0.50 7.11
N ILE A 584 -22.25 -0.81 5.89
CA ILE A 584 -23.58 -1.38 5.68
C ILE A 584 -23.69 -2.80 6.24
N LEU A 585 -22.68 -3.67 5.99
CA LEU A 585 -22.67 -5.05 6.50
C LEU A 585 -22.69 -5.14 8.03
N ASN A 586 -22.17 -4.12 8.72
CA ASN A 586 -22.10 -4.04 10.19
C ASN A 586 -23.06 -3.00 10.79
N SER A 587 -24.03 -2.52 10.01
CA SER A 587 -25.03 -1.57 10.47
C SER A 587 -26.02 -2.23 11.42
N GLU A 588 -26.22 -1.66 12.60
CA GLU A 588 -27.24 -2.12 13.57
C GLU A 588 -28.67 -2.06 13.01
N LYS A 589 -28.94 -1.18 12.03
CA LYS A 589 -30.28 -1.06 11.41
C LYS A 589 -30.60 -2.18 10.42
N LEU A 590 -29.59 -2.92 9.99
CA LEU A 590 -29.67 -4.00 9.01
C LEU A 590 -29.11 -5.31 9.58
N GLU A 591 -28.90 -5.37 10.90
CA GLU A 591 -28.30 -6.52 11.58
C GLU A 591 -29.15 -7.77 11.36
N ASP A 592 -30.48 -7.63 11.36
CA ASP A 592 -31.43 -8.71 11.07
C ASP A 592 -31.27 -9.30 9.66
N LEU A 593 -30.92 -8.48 8.66
CA LEU A 593 -30.71 -8.92 7.28
C LEU A 593 -29.30 -9.50 7.06
N PHE A 594 -28.29 -9.02 7.80
CA PHE A 594 -26.90 -9.43 7.60
C PHE A 594 -26.40 -10.50 8.57
N MET A 595 -27.14 -10.85 9.61
CA MET A 595 -26.71 -11.85 10.59
C MET A 595 -26.55 -13.24 9.97
N TYR A 596 -27.56 -13.69 9.20
CA TYR A 596 -27.58 -15.00 8.54
C TYR A 596 -27.30 -14.92 7.03
N ASN A 597 -26.76 -13.80 6.56
CA ASN A 597 -26.54 -13.56 5.13
C ASN A 597 -25.49 -14.50 4.50
N TYR A 598 -24.68 -15.19 5.31
CA TYR A 598 -23.79 -16.26 4.84
C TYR A 598 -24.55 -17.42 4.15
N ARG A 599 -25.87 -17.56 4.38
CA ARG A 599 -26.74 -18.53 3.70
C ARG A 599 -27.03 -18.19 2.23
N LYS A 600 -26.69 -16.97 1.78
CA LYS A 600 -26.80 -16.49 0.39
C LYS A 600 -28.21 -16.56 -0.23
N GLU A 601 -29.26 -16.42 0.59
CA GLU A 601 -30.63 -16.39 0.06
C GLU A 601 -30.99 -15.08 -0.64
N PHE A 602 -30.32 -13.96 -0.34
CA PHE A 602 -30.65 -12.67 -0.91
C PHE A 602 -29.82 -12.34 -2.15
N ASP A 603 -30.49 -11.86 -3.20
CA ASP A 603 -29.84 -11.18 -4.31
C ASP A 603 -29.66 -9.69 -3.94
N TRP A 604 -28.55 -9.37 -3.29
CA TRP A 604 -28.26 -8.00 -2.89
C TRP A 604 -28.07 -7.04 -4.07
N ILE A 605 -27.67 -7.54 -5.24
CA ILE A 605 -27.49 -6.70 -6.44
C ILE A 605 -28.86 -6.20 -6.89
N THR A 606 -29.80 -7.13 -7.11
CA THR A 606 -31.18 -6.79 -7.48
C THR A 606 -31.88 -5.97 -6.38
N SER A 607 -31.65 -6.32 -5.11
CA SER A 607 -32.23 -5.59 -3.98
C SER A 607 -31.74 -4.13 -3.93
N LEU A 608 -30.44 -3.89 -4.03
CA LEU A 608 -29.90 -2.52 -3.96
C LEU A 608 -30.21 -1.70 -5.21
N GLU A 609 -30.25 -2.32 -6.39
CA GLU A 609 -30.75 -1.69 -7.63
C GLU A 609 -32.20 -1.20 -7.45
N PHE A 610 -33.04 -2.02 -6.84
CA PHE A 610 -34.43 -1.66 -6.52
C PHE A 610 -34.51 -0.53 -5.48
N ILE A 611 -33.80 -0.65 -4.36
CA ILE A 611 -33.79 0.36 -3.28
C ILE A 611 -33.26 1.71 -3.76
N SER A 612 -32.24 1.70 -4.62
CA SER A 612 -31.68 2.90 -5.25
C SER A 612 -32.51 3.42 -6.42
N ASN A 613 -33.67 2.79 -6.70
CA ASN A 613 -34.60 3.17 -7.76
C ASN A 613 -33.96 3.20 -9.16
N ARG A 614 -33.01 2.28 -9.40
CA ARG A 614 -32.32 2.13 -10.69
C ARG A 614 -33.04 1.22 -11.68
N VAL A 615 -34.11 0.58 -11.21
CA VAL A 615 -35.06 -0.18 -12.03
C VAL A 615 -35.92 0.73 -12.93
N GLU A 616 -36.20 1.96 -12.49
CA GLU A 616 -37.04 2.93 -13.23
C GLU A 616 -36.22 4.11 -13.78
N PHE A 617 -35.14 4.50 -13.10
CA PHE A 617 -34.35 5.68 -13.46
C PHE A 617 -32.88 5.32 -13.69
N SER A 618 -32.31 5.86 -14.75
CA SER A 618 -30.86 5.78 -14.99
C SER A 618 -30.07 6.45 -13.87
N GLN A 619 -28.78 6.11 -13.77
CA GLN A 619 -27.90 6.69 -12.75
C GLN A 619 -27.79 8.23 -12.80
N ARG A 620 -28.02 8.83 -13.98
CA ARG A 620 -27.87 10.27 -14.23
C ARG A 620 -29.16 11.07 -14.05
N GLN A 621 -30.30 10.41 -13.91
CA GLN A 621 -31.59 11.08 -13.71
C GLN A 621 -31.80 11.43 -12.22
N CYS A 622 -32.24 12.67 -11.97
CA CYS A 622 -32.41 13.24 -10.62
C CYS A 622 -33.73 14.04 -10.52
N GLY A 623 -34.87 13.36 -10.69
CA GLY A 623 -36.19 13.97 -10.61
C GLY A 623 -36.78 14.00 -9.19
N ALA A 624 -37.86 14.78 -9.01
CA ALA A 624 -38.63 14.79 -7.77
C ALA A 624 -39.26 13.41 -7.47
N LYS A 625 -39.83 12.76 -8.49
CA LYS A 625 -40.38 11.39 -8.39
C LYS A 625 -39.33 10.39 -7.90
N ASP A 626 -38.18 10.34 -8.58
CA ASP A 626 -37.05 9.49 -8.18
C ASP A 626 -36.61 9.71 -6.72
N THR A 627 -36.48 10.98 -6.31
CA THR A 627 -36.10 11.32 -4.94
C THR A 627 -37.12 10.82 -3.92
N ILE A 628 -38.42 10.95 -4.20
CA ILE A 628 -39.49 10.51 -3.30
C ILE A 628 -39.49 8.98 -3.17
N ASP A 629 -39.47 8.26 -4.29
CA ASP A 629 -39.53 6.79 -4.30
C ASP A 629 -38.28 6.17 -3.66
N ARG A 630 -37.09 6.69 -4.00
CA ARG A 630 -35.84 6.27 -3.36
C ARG A 630 -35.84 6.55 -1.86
N SER A 631 -36.32 7.71 -1.44
CA SER A 631 -36.44 8.07 -0.01
C SER A 631 -37.35 7.10 0.75
N TYR A 632 -38.49 6.74 0.14
CA TYR A 632 -39.43 5.78 0.68
C TYR A 632 -38.78 4.40 0.84
N ARG A 633 -38.19 3.86 -0.24
CA ARG A 633 -37.55 2.54 -0.24
C ARG A 633 -36.42 2.45 0.79
N ILE A 634 -35.56 3.48 0.89
CA ILE A 634 -34.48 3.53 1.89
C ILE A 634 -35.03 3.56 3.32
N LYS A 635 -36.03 4.40 3.61
CA LYS A 635 -36.62 4.46 4.96
C LYS A 635 -37.24 3.12 5.35
N ASN A 636 -37.88 2.46 4.39
CA ASN A 636 -38.50 1.17 4.61
C ASN A 636 -37.44 0.07 4.90
N LEU A 637 -36.38 0.02 4.08
CA LEU A 637 -35.20 -0.83 4.32
C LEU A 637 -34.56 -0.58 5.69
N LEU A 638 -34.64 0.63 6.25
CA LEU A 638 -34.04 0.95 7.55
C LEU A 638 -35.03 0.88 8.73
N LYS A 639 -36.30 0.51 8.52
CA LYS A 639 -37.37 0.62 9.55
C LYS A 639 -37.51 2.06 10.10
N GLU A 640 -37.24 3.08 9.27
CA GLU A 640 -37.27 4.50 9.63
C GLU A 640 -38.52 5.24 9.15
N GLN A 641 -39.55 4.51 8.73
CA GLN A 641 -40.84 5.12 8.38
C GLN A 641 -41.44 5.87 9.58
N PRO A 642 -42.18 6.97 9.35
CA PRO A 642 -42.75 7.75 10.45
C PRO A 642 -43.85 6.98 11.19
N THR A 643 -43.50 6.42 12.35
CA THR A 643 -44.44 5.76 13.29
C THR A 643 -44.60 6.55 14.58
N TYR A 644 -45.71 6.36 15.29
CA TYR A 644 -45.94 6.99 16.59
C TYR A 644 -44.88 6.59 17.63
N LYS A 645 -44.37 5.35 17.63
CA LYS A 645 -43.20 4.97 18.44
C LYS A 645 -41.97 5.83 18.20
N ILE A 646 -41.66 6.14 16.94
CA ILE A 646 -40.51 6.99 16.59
C ILE A 646 -40.78 8.45 16.96
N LEU A 647 -41.99 8.96 16.71
CA LEU A 647 -42.37 10.34 17.05
C LEU A 647 -42.35 10.57 18.57
N TYR A 648 -42.92 9.64 19.34
CA TYR A 648 -42.90 9.67 20.80
C TYR A 648 -41.48 9.65 21.35
N LYS A 649 -40.63 8.72 20.87
CA LYS A 649 -39.22 8.63 21.25
C LYS A 649 -38.42 9.90 20.94
N ARG A 650 -38.81 10.68 19.94
CA ARG A 650 -38.18 11.97 19.58
C ARG A 650 -38.65 13.15 20.43
N ASN A 651 -39.62 12.92 21.33
CA ASN A 651 -40.29 13.94 22.10
C ASN A 651 -40.96 15.01 21.21
N THR A 652 -41.59 14.57 20.12
CA THR A 652 -42.28 15.44 19.15
C THR A 652 -43.44 16.19 19.81
N ASN A 653 -43.63 17.46 19.44
CA ASN A 653 -44.72 18.28 19.98
C ASN A 653 -46.10 17.63 19.72
N LYS A 654 -47.02 17.75 20.69
CA LYS A 654 -48.39 17.17 20.67
C LYS A 654 -48.49 15.64 20.56
N ILE A 655 -47.37 14.91 20.54
CA ILE A 655 -47.38 13.44 20.55
C ILE A 655 -47.12 12.97 21.99
N ASP A 656 -48.16 12.41 22.61
CA ASP A 656 -48.21 11.99 24.01
C ASP A 656 -48.06 10.49 24.22
N THR A 657 -48.20 9.70 23.15
CA THR A 657 -48.27 8.24 23.17
C THR A 657 -47.51 7.65 21.98
N ASP A 658 -47.01 6.43 22.13
CA ASP A 658 -46.38 5.64 21.06
C ASP A 658 -47.37 4.68 20.38
N LYS A 659 -48.64 4.73 20.79
CA LYS A 659 -49.71 3.84 20.32
C LYS A 659 -50.28 4.30 18.98
N CYS A 660 -50.75 3.34 18.19
CA CYS A 660 -51.35 3.59 16.90
C CYS A 660 -52.71 4.28 17.03
N ILE A 661 -52.83 5.48 16.47
CA ILE A 661 -54.09 6.22 16.52
C ILE A 661 -55.17 5.67 15.58
N ARG A 662 -54.79 4.86 14.57
CA ARG A 662 -55.74 4.22 13.66
C ARG A 662 -56.56 3.16 14.40
N CYS A 663 -55.89 2.24 15.11
CA CYS A 663 -56.55 1.19 15.87
C CYS A 663 -56.99 1.63 17.27
N GLY A 664 -57.30 2.91 17.44
CA GLY A 664 -57.81 3.44 18.70
C GLY A 664 -56.84 3.30 19.88
N LYS A 665 -55.53 3.38 19.63
CA LYS A 665 -54.46 3.26 20.65
C LYS A 665 -54.46 1.90 21.38
N LYS A 666 -54.82 0.80 20.70
CA LYS A 666 -54.72 -0.55 21.26
C LYS A 666 -53.26 -1.03 21.36
N GLU A 667 -52.51 -0.91 20.28
CA GLU A 667 -51.12 -1.39 20.17
C GLU A 667 -50.10 -0.27 19.97
N GLN A 668 -48.82 -0.55 20.23
CA GLN A 668 -47.71 0.34 19.91
C GLN A 668 -47.52 0.41 18.38
N GLU A 669 -47.49 1.62 17.79
CA GLU A 669 -47.24 1.75 16.35
C GLU A 669 -45.75 1.70 16.07
N ASP A 670 -45.23 0.50 15.80
CA ASP A 670 -43.89 0.32 15.27
C ASP A 670 -43.90 -0.05 13.78
N TRP A 671 -42.73 -0.36 13.22
CA TRP A 671 -42.64 -0.63 11.79
C TRP A 671 -43.41 -1.88 11.38
N GLU A 672 -43.54 -2.88 12.25
CA GLU A 672 -44.24 -4.13 11.93
C GLU A 672 -45.75 -3.93 12.00
N HIS A 673 -46.21 -3.23 13.04
CA HIS A 673 -47.61 -2.90 13.22
C HIS A 673 -48.21 -2.13 12.03
N ILE A 674 -47.45 -1.27 11.34
CA ILE A 674 -47.95 -0.58 10.12
C ILE A 674 -48.57 -1.58 9.13
N TRP A 675 -47.92 -2.72 8.93
CA TRP A 675 -48.30 -3.69 7.91
C TRP A 675 -49.34 -4.70 8.40
N THR A 676 -49.45 -4.91 9.72
CA THR A 676 -50.35 -5.89 10.33
C THR A 676 -51.49 -5.26 11.13
N CYS A 677 -51.64 -3.93 11.07
CA CYS A 677 -52.72 -3.20 11.76
C CYS A 677 -54.09 -3.74 11.36
N GLU A 678 -54.97 -3.95 12.35
CA GLU A 678 -56.33 -4.47 12.15
C GLU A 678 -57.22 -3.55 11.30
N ASP A 679 -57.02 -2.22 11.31
CA ASP A 679 -57.76 -1.30 10.44
C ASP A 679 -57.17 -1.15 9.03
N ASN A 680 -56.27 -2.05 8.62
CA ASN A 680 -55.89 -2.13 7.22
C ASN A 680 -57.02 -2.81 6.44
N GLU A 681 -57.45 -2.20 5.35
CA GLU A 681 -58.53 -2.72 4.48
C GLU A 681 -58.19 -4.10 3.89
N PHE A 682 -56.90 -4.33 3.64
CA PHE A 682 -56.39 -5.57 3.06
C PHE A 682 -55.26 -6.13 3.91
N SER A 683 -55.21 -7.46 4.02
CA SER A 683 -54.05 -8.14 4.57
C SER A 683 -52.91 -8.23 3.55
N ILE A 684 -51.68 -8.38 4.03
CA ILE A 684 -50.51 -8.57 3.15
C ILE A 684 -50.69 -9.83 2.28
N ASP A 685 -51.25 -10.89 2.86
CA ASP A 685 -51.42 -12.18 2.19
C ASP A 685 -52.47 -12.10 1.07
N GLU A 686 -53.57 -11.36 1.28
CA GLU A 686 -54.53 -11.03 0.22
C GLU A 686 -53.86 -10.30 -0.94
N ILE A 687 -53.07 -9.25 -0.65
CA ILE A 687 -52.40 -8.48 -1.69
C ILE A 687 -51.43 -9.34 -2.50
N ILE A 688 -50.65 -10.20 -1.84
CA ILE A 688 -49.70 -11.10 -2.52
C ILE A 688 -50.44 -12.07 -3.44
N ARG A 689 -51.55 -12.66 -3.00
CA ARG A 689 -52.35 -13.60 -3.82
C ARG A 689 -53.04 -12.91 -4.99
N GLU A 690 -53.52 -11.67 -4.80
CA GLU A 690 -54.17 -10.89 -5.86
C GLU A 690 -53.18 -10.29 -6.89
N SER A 691 -51.92 -10.08 -6.49
CA SER A 691 -50.93 -9.37 -7.31
C SER A 691 -50.69 -10.02 -8.68
N PRO A 692 -50.49 -11.36 -8.81
CA PRO A 692 -50.34 -12.01 -10.10
C PRO A 692 -51.52 -11.81 -11.04
N TYR A 693 -52.76 -11.90 -10.54
CA TYR A 693 -53.97 -11.72 -11.36
C TYR A 693 -54.12 -10.28 -11.85
N LYS A 694 -53.78 -9.28 -11.02
CA LYS A 694 -53.79 -7.88 -11.46
C LYS A 694 -52.68 -7.60 -12.47
N PHE A 695 -51.50 -8.21 -12.28
CA PHE A 695 -50.41 -8.09 -13.23
C PHE A 695 -50.75 -8.74 -14.58
N GLU A 696 -51.45 -9.89 -14.56
CA GLU A 696 -51.98 -10.56 -15.75
C GLU A 696 -52.91 -9.63 -16.55
N LYS A 697 -53.82 -8.91 -15.88
CA LYS A 697 -54.70 -7.93 -16.55
C LYS A 697 -53.92 -6.84 -17.27
N ILE A 698 -52.84 -6.33 -16.67
CA ILE A 698 -51.97 -5.30 -17.29
C ILE A 698 -51.26 -5.85 -18.53
N LEU A 699 -50.78 -7.10 -18.47
CA LEU A 699 -50.14 -7.76 -19.62
C LEU A 699 -51.14 -8.03 -20.76
N LEU A 700 -52.38 -8.40 -20.42
CA LEU A 700 -53.48 -8.55 -21.40
C LEU A 700 -53.79 -7.23 -22.11
N GLU A 701 -53.91 -6.13 -21.36
CA GLU A 701 -54.14 -4.80 -21.91
C GLU A 701 -52.98 -4.31 -22.79
N SER A 702 -51.77 -4.82 -22.56
CA SER A 702 -50.55 -4.45 -23.29
C SER A 702 -50.22 -5.40 -24.46
N ASN A 703 -51.09 -6.37 -24.80
CA ASN A 703 -50.91 -7.37 -25.85
C ASN A 703 -49.60 -8.20 -25.74
N GLN A 704 -49.19 -8.55 -24.53
CA GLN A 704 -47.96 -9.31 -24.26
C GLN A 704 -48.24 -10.83 -24.08
N SER A 705 -48.50 -11.55 -25.17
CA SER A 705 -48.92 -12.96 -25.13
C SER A 705 -47.86 -13.91 -24.56
N GLU A 706 -46.59 -13.73 -24.92
CA GLU A 706 -45.48 -14.58 -24.44
C GLU A 706 -45.26 -14.43 -22.92
N GLU A 707 -45.33 -13.20 -22.40
CA GLU A 707 -45.22 -12.93 -20.97
C GLU A 707 -46.41 -13.46 -20.15
N LEU A 708 -47.60 -13.49 -20.74
CA LEU A 708 -48.78 -14.08 -20.09
C LEU A 708 -48.63 -15.57 -19.83
N ASP A 709 -48.10 -16.30 -20.81
CA ASP A 709 -47.87 -17.73 -20.67
C ASP A 709 -46.81 -18.02 -19.60
N ILE A 710 -45.73 -17.23 -19.59
CA ILE A 710 -44.71 -17.32 -18.53
C ILE A 710 -45.34 -17.04 -17.17
N LEU A 711 -46.12 -15.96 -17.02
CA LEU A 711 -46.76 -15.60 -15.76
C LEU A 711 -47.63 -16.75 -15.24
N ARG A 712 -48.53 -17.28 -16.08
CA ARG A 712 -49.43 -18.38 -15.72
C ARG A 712 -48.68 -19.63 -15.27
N ASN A 713 -47.56 -19.94 -15.92
CA ASN A 713 -46.74 -21.10 -15.57
C ASN A 713 -46.08 -20.97 -14.20
N TYR A 714 -45.61 -19.78 -13.80
CA TYR A 714 -44.83 -19.58 -12.58
C TYR A 714 -45.60 -18.92 -11.40
N ASN A 715 -46.87 -18.55 -11.58
CA ASN A 715 -47.67 -17.84 -10.57
C ASN A 715 -47.76 -18.57 -9.22
N CYS A 716 -48.04 -19.87 -9.24
CA CYS A 716 -48.19 -20.66 -8.01
C CYS A 716 -46.86 -20.75 -7.26
N GLU A 717 -45.76 -20.98 -7.99
CA GLU A 717 -44.42 -21.10 -7.42
C GLU A 717 -43.93 -19.76 -6.85
N PHE A 718 -44.25 -18.65 -7.52
CA PHE A 718 -43.99 -17.31 -7.04
C PHE A 718 -44.65 -17.04 -5.68
N ILE A 719 -45.94 -17.35 -5.55
CA ILE A 719 -46.69 -17.19 -4.28
C ILE A 719 -46.10 -18.11 -3.20
N ASN A 720 -45.87 -19.38 -3.52
CA ASN A 720 -45.30 -20.36 -2.58
C ASN A 720 -43.94 -19.91 -2.02
N ILE A 721 -43.08 -19.30 -2.86
CA ILE A 721 -41.80 -18.75 -2.40
C ILE A 721 -42.02 -17.66 -1.36
N ILE A 722 -42.97 -16.75 -1.57
CA ILE A 722 -43.24 -15.61 -0.67
C ILE A 722 -43.89 -16.05 0.65
N GLU A 723 -44.84 -16.98 0.59
CA GLU A 723 -45.57 -17.45 1.77
C GLU A 723 -44.72 -18.34 2.68
N SER A 724 -43.70 -19.02 2.14
CA SER A 724 -42.85 -19.89 2.94
C SER A 724 -41.94 -19.14 3.95
N PRO A 725 -41.40 -19.84 4.96
CA PRO A 725 -40.54 -19.25 5.98
C PRO A 725 -39.23 -18.67 5.41
N SER A 726 -38.77 -17.56 6.00
CA SER A 726 -37.45 -16.98 5.72
C SER A 726 -36.36 -17.72 6.49
N ASN A 727 -35.26 -18.07 5.82
CA ASN A 727 -34.10 -18.64 6.50
C ASN A 727 -33.13 -17.58 7.06
N ILE A 728 -33.38 -16.30 6.77
CA ILE A 728 -32.60 -15.17 7.28
C ILE A 728 -33.38 -14.44 8.38
N LEU A 729 -34.64 -14.09 8.13
CA LEU A 729 -35.53 -13.46 9.12
C LEU A 729 -36.22 -14.54 9.97
N LEU A 730 -35.53 -15.03 11.01
CA LEU A 730 -36.05 -16.10 11.87
C LEU A 730 -37.43 -15.77 12.45
N GLY A 731 -38.34 -16.74 12.39
CA GLY A 731 -39.73 -16.60 12.86
C GLY A 731 -40.64 -15.78 11.93
N LYS A 732 -40.17 -15.40 10.73
CA LYS A 732 -40.93 -14.61 9.75
C LYS A 732 -41.02 -15.31 8.40
N GLY A 733 -42.11 -15.07 7.67
CA GLY A 733 -42.27 -15.47 6.27
C GLY A 733 -41.50 -14.57 5.31
N ARG A 734 -41.23 -15.04 4.08
CA ARG A 734 -40.53 -14.24 3.05
C ARG A 734 -41.30 -13.01 2.58
N LYS A 735 -42.61 -12.93 2.84
CA LYS A 735 -43.39 -11.68 2.70
C LYS A 735 -42.73 -10.47 3.38
N TRP A 736 -42.06 -10.67 4.51
CA TRP A 736 -41.31 -9.61 5.18
C TRP A 736 -40.05 -9.16 4.43
N GLU A 737 -39.45 -10.04 3.63
CA GLU A 737 -38.34 -9.70 2.71
C GLU A 737 -38.87 -8.79 1.59
N VAL A 738 -40.01 -9.15 0.99
CA VAL A 738 -40.69 -8.33 -0.01
C VAL A 738 -41.02 -6.96 0.57
N ILE A 739 -41.67 -6.88 1.73
CA ILE A 739 -41.99 -5.60 2.39
C ILE A 739 -40.74 -4.75 2.64
N ARG A 740 -39.57 -5.35 2.91
CA ARG A 740 -38.30 -4.63 3.10
C ARG A 740 -37.63 -4.21 1.79
N GLY A 741 -38.12 -4.66 0.64
CA GLY A 741 -37.52 -4.44 -0.68
C GLY A 741 -36.31 -5.33 -0.94
N ILE A 742 -36.28 -6.53 -0.34
CA ILE A 742 -35.21 -7.52 -0.51
C ILE A 742 -35.67 -8.62 -1.47
N TYR A 743 -34.87 -8.86 -2.51
CA TYR A 743 -35.11 -9.87 -3.52
C TYR A 743 -34.43 -11.19 -3.15
N ASN A 744 -35.15 -12.30 -3.28
CA ASN A 744 -34.68 -13.63 -2.90
C ASN A 744 -34.16 -14.42 -4.12
N ASN A 745 -32.99 -15.06 -4.00
CA ASN A 745 -32.38 -15.87 -5.05
C ASN A 745 -33.26 -17.05 -5.50
N LYS A 746 -34.18 -17.53 -4.66
CA LYS A 746 -35.12 -18.60 -5.06
C LYS A 746 -35.96 -18.24 -6.29
N PHE A 747 -36.23 -16.96 -6.52
CA PHE A 747 -36.89 -16.51 -7.76
C PHE A 747 -35.99 -16.72 -8.99
N ASN A 748 -34.67 -16.56 -8.84
CA ASN A 748 -33.71 -16.81 -9.90
C ASN A 748 -33.49 -18.30 -10.17
N ASP A 749 -33.89 -19.18 -9.24
CA ASP A 749 -33.79 -20.63 -9.35
C ASP A 749 -34.98 -21.26 -10.09
N LEU A 750 -36.09 -20.52 -10.26
CA LEU A 750 -37.29 -20.99 -10.97
C LEU A 750 -37.02 -21.38 -12.43
N SER A 751 -36.16 -20.63 -13.12
CA SER A 751 -35.80 -20.90 -14.51
C SER A 751 -34.40 -20.40 -14.83
N LYS A 752 -33.74 -21.03 -15.81
CA LYS A 752 -32.47 -20.53 -16.37
C LYS A 752 -32.67 -19.45 -17.43
N GLU A 753 -33.88 -19.34 -17.98
CA GLU A 753 -34.19 -18.39 -19.05
C GLU A 753 -34.21 -16.95 -18.55
N LYS A 754 -33.48 -16.07 -19.25
CA LYS A 754 -33.38 -14.66 -18.87
C LYS A 754 -34.73 -13.94 -18.93
N LYS A 755 -35.55 -14.21 -19.96
CA LYS A 755 -36.90 -13.61 -20.11
C LYS A 755 -37.78 -13.92 -18.89
N VAL A 756 -37.78 -15.17 -18.43
CA VAL A 756 -38.54 -15.61 -17.25
C VAL A 756 -38.07 -14.87 -16.00
N LYS A 757 -36.75 -14.81 -15.75
CA LYS A 757 -36.19 -14.07 -14.60
C LYS A 757 -36.58 -12.60 -14.62
N ASP A 758 -36.51 -11.96 -15.79
CA ASP A 758 -36.87 -10.55 -15.95
C ASP A 758 -38.36 -10.31 -15.68
N LEU A 759 -39.25 -11.22 -16.11
CA LEU A 759 -40.68 -11.14 -15.83
C LEU A 759 -41.01 -11.37 -14.35
N ILE A 760 -40.41 -12.38 -13.71
CA ILE A 760 -40.58 -12.63 -12.27
C ILE A 760 -40.10 -11.44 -11.45
N LYS A 761 -38.98 -10.81 -11.83
CA LYS A 761 -38.52 -9.57 -11.22
C LYS A 761 -39.53 -8.43 -11.37
N LYS A 762 -40.16 -8.27 -12.54
CA LYS A 762 -41.24 -7.28 -12.74
C LYS A 762 -42.46 -7.58 -11.85
N LEU A 763 -42.89 -8.83 -11.75
CA LEU A 763 -43.98 -9.25 -10.87
C LEU A 763 -43.67 -8.97 -9.39
N TRP A 764 -42.44 -9.22 -8.96
CA TRP A 764 -41.98 -8.91 -7.60
C TRP A 764 -42.03 -7.40 -7.31
N ILE A 765 -41.54 -6.57 -8.24
CA ILE A 765 -41.63 -5.09 -8.13
C ILE A 765 -43.10 -4.66 -8.07
N PHE A 766 -43.95 -5.21 -8.93
CA PHE A 766 -45.38 -4.91 -8.97
C PHE A 766 -46.06 -5.24 -7.63
N THR A 767 -45.79 -6.43 -7.08
CA THR A 767 -46.32 -6.87 -5.79
C THR A 767 -45.89 -5.92 -4.66
N TYR A 768 -44.63 -5.47 -4.65
CA TYR A 768 -44.16 -4.47 -3.68
C TYR A 768 -44.92 -3.15 -3.78
N GLU A 769 -45.11 -2.62 -4.99
CA GLU A 769 -45.80 -1.36 -5.19
C GLU A 769 -47.31 -1.47 -4.87
N GLU A 770 -47.95 -2.62 -5.10
CA GLU A 770 -49.33 -2.88 -4.65
C GLU A 770 -49.45 -2.86 -3.11
N ILE A 771 -48.49 -3.46 -2.38
CA ILE A 771 -48.44 -3.38 -0.90
C ILE A 771 -48.33 -1.92 -0.44
N LYS A 772 -47.44 -1.14 -1.05
CA LYS A 772 -47.31 0.30 -0.77
C LYS A 772 -48.61 1.05 -1.06
N LYS A 773 -49.24 0.78 -2.20
CA LYS A 773 -50.44 1.48 -2.67
C LYS A 773 -51.66 1.19 -1.81
N ARG A 774 -51.83 -0.05 -1.33
CA ARG A 774 -53.03 -0.48 -0.60
C ARG A 774 -52.91 -0.41 0.92
N ILE A 775 -51.70 -0.40 1.47
CA ILE A 775 -51.48 -0.29 2.91
C ILE A 775 -50.84 1.04 3.28
N TRP A 776 -49.63 1.32 2.75
CA TRP A 776 -48.85 2.47 3.20
C TRP A 776 -49.49 3.83 2.87
N ILE A 777 -49.99 4.00 1.63
CA ILE A 777 -50.62 5.26 1.20
C ILE A 777 -51.92 5.52 1.99
N PRO A 778 -52.89 4.59 2.06
CA PRO A 778 -54.10 4.76 2.87
C PRO A 778 -53.82 5.01 4.34
N ARG A 779 -52.83 4.31 4.93
CA ARG A 779 -52.36 4.59 6.29
C ARG A 779 -51.92 6.03 6.46
N CYS A 780 -51.14 6.58 5.52
CA CYS A 780 -50.64 7.95 5.61
C CYS A 780 -51.77 8.98 5.50
N GLU A 781 -52.75 8.74 4.62
CA GLU A 781 -53.92 9.59 4.45
C GLU A 781 -54.80 9.58 5.70
N GLU A 782 -55.02 8.40 6.29
CA GLU A 782 -55.84 8.26 7.49
C GLU A 782 -55.17 8.88 8.73
N ILE A 783 -53.86 8.65 8.93
CA ILE A 783 -53.11 9.32 10.01
C ILE A 783 -53.22 10.84 9.88
N LYS A 784 -53.06 11.37 8.66
CA LYS A 784 -53.18 12.81 8.42
C LYS A 784 -54.58 13.31 8.78
N ARG A 785 -55.65 12.60 8.39
CA ARG A 785 -57.04 12.94 8.73
C ARG A 785 -57.26 12.96 10.25
N LEU A 786 -56.72 11.96 10.96
CA LEU A 786 -56.84 11.87 12.42
C LEU A 786 -56.01 12.94 13.14
N GLU A 787 -54.81 13.26 12.65
CA GLU A 787 -53.97 14.34 13.15
C GLU A 787 -54.64 15.72 12.95
N ASP A 788 -55.25 15.95 11.78
CA ASP A 788 -56.00 17.18 11.48
C ASP A 788 -57.22 17.30 12.42
N LYS A 789 -57.96 16.20 12.68
CA LYS A 789 -59.05 16.16 13.67
C LYS A 789 -58.57 16.46 15.09
N ALA A 790 -57.38 16.00 15.46
CA ALA A 790 -56.73 16.29 16.73
C ALA A 790 -56.02 17.67 16.75
N GLN A 791 -56.20 18.49 15.70
CA GLN A 791 -55.57 19.81 15.56
C GLN A 791 -54.03 19.78 15.64
N ILE A 792 -53.41 18.69 15.18
CA ILE A 792 -51.96 18.51 15.09
C ILE A 792 -51.50 18.94 13.70
N LYS A 793 -50.79 20.07 13.61
CA LYS A 793 -50.28 20.57 12.32
C LYS A 793 -48.90 19.99 12.03
N LYS A 794 -48.53 19.92 10.74
CA LYS A 794 -47.17 19.52 10.31
C LYS A 794 -46.05 20.37 10.90
N SER A 795 -46.32 21.65 11.23
CA SER A 795 -45.39 22.52 11.96
C SER A 795 -45.11 22.03 13.38
N ASP A 796 -46.11 21.43 14.03
CA ASP A 796 -46.03 20.93 15.39
C ASP A 796 -45.13 19.69 15.41
N LEU A 797 -45.33 18.78 14.46
CA LEU A 797 -44.52 17.55 14.31
C LEU A 797 -43.03 17.80 14.00
N ARG A 798 -42.66 19.04 13.64
CA ARG A 798 -41.26 19.44 13.40
C ARG A 798 -40.57 20.01 14.66
N ARG A 799 -41.33 20.31 15.71
CA ARG A 799 -40.84 20.85 16.98
C ARG A 799 -40.77 19.75 18.04
N LYS A 800 -39.90 19.94 19.03
CA LYS A 800 -39.97 19.18 20.28
C LYS A 800 -41.00 19.84 21.21
N ARG A 801 -41.55 19.07 22.16
CA ARG A 801 -42.36 19.63 23.25
C ARG A 801 -41.54 20.67 24.03
N ASP A 802 -42.14 21.82 24.33
CA ASP A 802 -41.53 22.86 25.17
C ASP A 802 -41.42 22.36 26.61
N GLY A 803 -40.26 22.54 27.23
CA GLY A 803 -39.91 21.94 28.53
C GLY A 803 -40.57 22.56 29.76
N LYS A 804 -41.78 23.15 29.65
CA LYS A 804 -42.43 23.87 30.77
C LYS A 804 -43.68 23.21 31.37
N GLU A 805 -44.17 22.11 30.81
CA GLU A 805 -45.27 21.35 31.42
C GLU A 805 -44.92 19.86 31.44
N ILE A 806 -44.11 19.51 32.44
CA ILE A 806 -44.37 18.47 33.44
C ILE A 806 -43.18 18.59 34.41
N LEU A 807 -43.43 19.25 35.54
CA LEU A 807 -42.72 18.96 36.78
C LEU A 807 -43.04 17.51 37.14
N THR A 808 -42.20 16.61 36.68
CA THR A 808 -41.60 15.56 37.49
C THR A 808 -40.19 15.34 36.93
N GLU A 809 -39.34 16.34 37.16
CA GLU A 809 -37.89 16.08 37.29
C GLU A 809 -37.62 15.01 38.36
N GLU A 810 -38.57 14.75 39.26
CA GLU A 810 -38.57 13.58 40.14
C GLU A 810 -38.81 12.24 39.43
N PHE A 811 -39.44 12.13 38.25
CA PHE A 811 -39.54 10.83 37.54
C PHE A 811 -38.39 10.61 36.56
N ARG A 812 -37.74 11.67 36.07
CA ARG A 812 -36.47 11.50 35.31
C ARG A 812 -35.33 11.16 36.23
N ASP A 813 -35.23 11.76 37.41
CA ASP A 813 -34.17 11.42 38.36
C ASP A 813 -34.53 10.24 39.26
N ILE A 814 -35.79 9.88 39.53
CA ILE A 814 -36.09 8.61 40.23
C ILE A 814 -36.07 7.42 39.27
N GLN A 815 -36.39 7.54 37.97
CA GLN A 815 -36.07 6.47 37.01
C GLN A 815 -34.61 6.50 36.58
N LEU A 816 -33.93 7.64 36.38
CA LEU A 816 -32.49 7.61 36.10
C LEU A 816 -31.67 7.26 37.33
N ASP A 817 -32.06 7.56 38.57
CA ASP A 817 -31.35 7.14 39.78
C ASP A 817 -31.80 5.78 40.31
N LYS A 818 -33.03 5.29 40.07
CA LYS A 818 -33.34 3.85 40.27
C LYS A 818 -32.80 2.98 39.13
N ILE A 819 -32.69 3.48 37.89
CA ILE A 819 -32.03 2.77 36.76
C ILE A 819 -30.50 3.00 36.75
N LYS A 820 -29.96 3.97 37.49
CA LYS A 820 -28.51 4.12 37.75
C LYS A 820 -28.06 3.53 39.09
N LYS A 821 -28.96 3.23 40.04
CA LYS A 821 -28.61 2.48 41.27
C LYS A 821 -28.98 1.00 41.27
N GLN A 822 -29.52 0.45 40.18
CA GLN A 822 -29.57 -1.00 39.95
C GLN A 822 -29.29 -1.37 38.47
N LYS A 823 -28.22 -0.82 37.89
CA LYS A 823 -27.51 -1.53 36.82
C LYS A 823 -26.30 -2.17 37.47
N THR A 824 -26.37 -3.48 37.70
CA THR A 824 -25.18 -4.27 38.02
C THR A 824 -24.08 -3.88 37.03
N THR A 825 -22.87 -3.66 37.54
CA THR A 825 -21.64 -3.42 36.77
C THR A 825 -21.54 -4.38 35.57
N GLU A 826 -22.01 -5.62 35.74
CA GLU A 826 -22.17 -6.65 34.71
C GLU A 826 -22.93 -6.23 33.45
N LYS A 827 -24.11 -5.58 33.52
CA LYS A 827 -24.87 -5.21 32.30
C LYS A 827 -24.20 -4.09 31.50
N LEU A 828 -23.50 -3.19 32.20
CA LEU A 828 -22.71 -2.13 31.58
C LEU A 828 -21.45 -2.72 30.95
N GLU A 829 -20.76 -3.62 31.64
CA GLU A 829 -19.66 -4.40 31.09
C GLU A 829 -20.07 -5.22 29.88
N GLU A 830 -21.21 -5.90 29.93
CA GLU A 830 -21.73 -6.72 28.83
C GLU A 830 -22.07 -5.88 27.60
N LYS A 831 -22.67 -4.70 27.80
CA LYS A 831 -22.90 -3.74 26.70
C LYS A 831 -21.58 -3.23 26.11
N THR A 832 -20.58 -2.98 26.96
CA THR A 832 -19.26 -2.52 26.54
C THR A 832 -18.50 -3.62 25.79
N LYS A 833 -18.58 -4.87 26.26
CA LYS A 833 -18.08 -6.09 25.61
C LYS A 833 -18.74 -6.29 24.23
N LYS A 834 -20.07 -6.17 24.14
CA LYS A 834 -20.82 -6.23 22.88
C LYS A 834 -20.39 -5.15 21.88
N ILE A 835 -20.20 -3.90 22.32
CA ILE A 835 -19.70 -2.81 21.46
C ILE A 835 -18.26 -3.09 20.98
N LYS A 836 -17.39 -3.59 21.88
CA LYS A 836 -16.00 -3.94 21.54
C LYS A 836 -15.96 -5.08 20.51
N LEU A 837 -16.79 -6.11 20.70
CA LEU A 837 -16.94 -7.23 19.77
C LEU A 837 -17.44 -6.76 18.39
N LYS A 838 -18.50 -5.95 18.32
CA LYS A 838 -18.99 -5.39 17.05
C LYS A 838 -17.92 -4.59 16.31
N LYS A 839 -17.09 -3.82 17.04
CA LYS A 839 -15.94 -3.11 16.45
C LYS A 839 -14.88 -4.07 15.92
N GLN A 840 -14.54 -5.13 16.66
CA GLN A 840 -13.59 -6.15 16.20
C GLN A 840 -14.09 -6.85 14.93
N ILE A 841 -15.37 -7.27 14.89
CA ILE A 841 -15.98 -7.89 13.70
C ILE A 841 -15.90 -6.94 12.50
N SER A 842 -16.19 -5.66 12.70
CA SER A 842 -16.11 -4.64 11.65
C SER A 842 -14.68 -4.43 11.12
N ILE A 843 -13.68 -4.46 12.00
CA ILE A 843 -12.26 -4.38 11.61
C ILE A 843 -11.85 -5.61 10.80
N VAL A 844 -12.17 -6.82 11.29
CA VAL A 844 -11.84 -8.09 10.62
C VAL A 844 -12.52 -8.18 9.24
N THR A 845 -13.78 -7.77 9.14
CA THR A 845 -14.54 -7.74 7.88
C THR A 845 -13.88 -6.80 6.88
N LEU A 846 -13.50 -5.59 7.32
CA LEU A 846 -12.82 -4.62 6.49
C LEU A 846 -11.45 -5.14 6.02
N ASP A 847 -10.62 -5.66 6.93
CA ASP A 847 -9.28 -6.14 6.61
C ASP A 847 -9.31 -7.31 5.63
N LYS A 848 -10.31 -8.21 5.74
CA LYS A 848 -10.54 -9.27 4.75
C LYS A 848 -10.86 -8.72 3.35
N MET A 849 -11.73 -7.69 3.26
CA MET A 849 -12.03 -7.03 1.98
C MET A 849 -10.82 -6.31 1.41
N LYS A 850 -10.05 -5.62 2.25
CA LYS A 850 -8.80 -4.96 1.85
C LYS A 850 -7.79 -5.96 1.32
N GLY A 851 -7.62 -7.09 1.99
CA GLY A 851 -6.79 -8.22 1.53
C GLY A 851 -7.24 -8.72 0.15
N SER A 852 -8.54 -8.95 -0.03
CA SER A 852 -9.09 -9.35 -1.33
C SER A 852 -8.80 -8.34 -2.44
N ILE A 853 -8.89 -7.04 -2.15
CA ILE A 853 -8.54 -5.98 -3.12
C ILE A 853 -7.04 -6.02 -3.46
N THR A 854 -6.16 -6.18 -2.47
CA THR A 854 -4.71 -6.29 -2.73
C THR A 854 -4.36 -7.52 -3.54
N ASP A 855 -5.12 -8.61 -3.39
CA ASP A 855 -4.95 -9.83 -4.18
C ASP A 855 -5.57 -9.71 -5.59
N GLY A 856 -6.11 -8.53 -5.94
CA GLY A 856 -6.69 -8.21 -7.25
C GLY A 856 -8.14 -8.69 -7.47
N ASN A 857 -8.81 -9.15 -6.41
CA ASN A 857 -10.19 -9.63 -6.51
C ASN A 857 -11.21 -8.49 -6.52
N ASN A 858 -12.23 -8.62 -7.37
CA ASN A 858 -13.32 -7.65 -7.45
C ASN A 858 -14.38 -7.90 -6.36
N ILE A 859 -14.45 -6.99 -5.39
CA ILE A 859 -15.41 -7.06 -4.28
C ILE A 859 -16.77 -6.41 -4.59
N ALA A 860 -16.97 -5.83 -5.77
CA ALA A 860 -18.18 -5.04 -6.08
C ALA A 860 -19.46 -5.87 -5.92
N ARG A 861 -19.45 -7.14 -6.36
CA ARG A 861 -20.60 -8.05 -6.28
C ARG A 861 -20.63 -8.91 -5.02
N SER A 862 -19.59 -8.86 -4.17
CA SER A 862 -19.52 -9.66 -2.96
C SER A 862 -20.28 -8.97 -1.83
N TRP A 863 -21.44 -9.51 -1.47
CA TRP A 863 -22.25 -9.06 -0.32
C TRP A 863 -22.34 -10.12 0.78
N ASP A 864 -21.77 -11.31 0.54
CA ASP A 864 -21.76 -12.42 1.48
C ASP A 864 -20.92 -12.07 2.72
N THR A 865 -21.49 -12.27 3.91
CA THR A 865 -20.76 -12.16 5.17
C THR A 865 -20.18 -13.53 5.55
N THR A 866 -19.05 -13.53 6.26
CA THR A 866 -18.66 -14.72 7.04
C THR A 866 -19.64 -14.93 8.19
N ILE A 867 -19.72 -16.14 8.74
CA ILE A 867 -20.56 -16.44 9.90
C ILE A 867 -20.17 -15.45 11.01
N LYS A 868 -21.10 -14.55 11.36
CA LYS A 868 -20.96 -13.74 12.57
C LYS A 868 -21.29 -14.68 13.71
N ILE A 869 -20.28 -15.23 14.37
CA ILE A 869 -20.50 -16.10 15.52
C ILE A 869 -21.30 -15.29 16.53
N ALA A 870 -22.57 -15.64 16.70
CA ALA A 870 -23.30 -15.25 17.88
C ALA A 870 -22.65 -16.04 19.02
N ASN A 871 -21.87 -15.37 19.87
CA ASN A 871 -21.57 -15.98 21.15
C ASN A 871 -22.91 -16.21 21.85
N SER A 872 -23.18 -17.48 22.15
CA SER A 872 -24.24 -17.94 23.05
C SER A 872 -24.25 -17.17 24.35
#